data_AF-A0AAU5E1T9-F1
#
_entry.id   AF-A0AAU5E1T9-F1
#
_cell.length_a   1.000
_cell.length_b   1.000
_cell.length_c   1.000
_cell.angle_alpha   90.00
_cell.angle_beta   90.00
_cell.angle_gamma   90.00
#
_symmetry.space_group_name_H-M   'P 1'
#
loop_
_entity.id
_entity.type
_entity.pdbx_description
1 polymer ?
#
loop_
_entity_poly.entity_id
_entity_poly.type
_entity_poly.pdbx_seq_one_letter_code
_entity_poly.pdbx_strand_id
1 'polypeptide(L)'
;MEEPRRLGGRYELGSVLGRGGMAEVYLAHDTRLGRTVAVKTLRADLARDPSFQARFRREAQSAASLNHPAIVAVYDTGEDYVDGVSIPYIVMEYVDGSTLRELLHSGRRLLPERTLEMTVGILQALEYSHRAQIVHRDIKPANVMLTRTGQVKVMDFGIARAMGDSGMTMTQTAAVIGTAQYLSPEQAKGEQVDARSDLYSTGCLLYELLAVRPPFVGDSPVAVAYQHVREEPQPPSNFDPEITPEMDAIVLKALTKDPDYRYQSADEMRADIEACLDGQPVAATAAMGAAGYGGYGGYNQDQPTTALRQADPNSAQTSMLPPVNADDGYGYDDRPDRRRQKKSNTSTILLVVAGILVLIGAILIGKSVFGSNGGGSGDVTVPNMVGSTVPAAQKLADNAGVTLKVGGKEPCEAQEKGKICSQTPESGKMGENETVTVVVSTGAPKVEVPDVTDETESDARKTLEDLGFTVNVKSVESEKTPDTVVEQNPEGGSKAEKESEVTISVAKEATLNLPDVRTRTYDAALAQLNAIGFSNVSKAEIDSNEPVGTVLEQTPTGPSKQAKDVQIVLKVSKGPPQPEQVTIPGDIYGKKYQDVKGQLEGLGLVVTLGPGAVDKPNAIVANSNPAPNTPVAKGSSVALFTVDGGGGDGNIFGGPSGLGG
;
A
#
# COMPACT_ATOMS: atom_id res chain seq x y z
N MET A 1 4.70 -46.88 -0.33
CA MET A 1 3.90 -45.83 0.31
C MET A 1 4.74 -45.30 1.44
N GLU A 2 5.28 -44.09 1.29
CA GLU A 2 5.89 -43.39 2.42
C GLU A 2 4.77 -43.12 3.44
N GLU A 3 5.00 -43.43 4.71
CA GLU A 3 4.05 -43.09 5.76
C GLU A 3 3.90 -41.56 5.83
N PRO A 4 2.67 -41.03 5.89
CA PRO A 4 2.45 -39.60 5.98
C PRO A 4 3.06 -39.05 7.27
N ARG A 5 3.83 -37.95 7.13
CA ARG A 5 4.52 -37.30 8.26
C ARG A 5 3.51 -36.89 9.33
N ARG A 6 3.77 -37.26 10.59
CA ARG A 6 2.91 -36.93 11.73
C ARG A 6 3.60 -35.95 12.68
N LEU A 7 2.95 -34.82 12.98
CA LEU A 7 3.45 -33.88 13.99
C LEU A 7 2.87 -34.22 15.37
N GLY A 8 3.75 -34.20 16.39
CA GLY A 8 3.38 -34.49 17.77
C GLY A 8 2.71 -35.86 17.97
N GLY A 9 2.94 -36.80 17.05
CA GLY A 9 2.27 -38.12 17.03
C GLY A 9 0.75 -38.08 16.83
N ARG A 10 0.16 -36.91 16.51
CA ARG A 10 -1.31 -36.70 16.49
C ARG A 10 -1.82 -36.15 15.16
N TYR A 11 -1.09 -35.23 14.54
CA TYR A 11 -1.55 -34.53 13.35
C TYR A 11 -0.90 -35.14 12.11
N GLU A 12 -1.68 -35.87 11.33
CA GLU A 12 -1.23 -36.47 10.09
C GLU A 12 -1.27 -35.43 8.97
N LEU A 13 -0.10 -35.03 8.48
CA LEU A 13 0.02 -34.01 7.44
C LEU A 13 -0.36 -34.58 6.07
N GLY A 14 -1.19 -33.83 5.35
CA GLY A 14 -1.56 -34.06 3.96
C GLY A 14 -0.91 -33.04 3.03
N SER A 15 -1.69 -32.53 2.08
CA SER A 15 -1.22 -31.56 1.08
C SER A 15 -0.88 -30.19 1.67
N VAL A 16 0.09 -29.51 1.07
CA VAL A 16 0.37 -28.09 1.34
C VAL A 16 -0.81 -27.25 0.85
N LEU A 17 -1.36 -26.41 1.73
CA LEU A 17 -2.41 -25.43 1.42
C LEU A 17 -1.82 -24.10 0.95
N GLY A 18 -0.67 -23.70 1.50
CA GLY A 18 -0.01 -22.45 1.13
C GLY A 18 1.41 -22.34 1.66
N ARG A 19 2.23 -21.54 0.98
CA ARG A 19 3.61 -21.23 1.39
C ARG A 19 3.77 -19.71 1.52
N GLY A 20 4.10 -19.26 2.72
CA GLY A 20 4.42 -17.87 3.01
C GLY A 20 5.94 -17.64 3.12
N GLY A 21 6.32 -16.39 3.36
CA GLY A 21 7.72 -16.02 3.61
C GLY A 21 8.29 -16.67 4.88
N MET A 22 7.46 -16.80 5.93
CA MET A 22 7.89 -17.30 7.24
C MET A 22 7.47 -18.75 7.52
N ALA A 23 6.29 -19.16 7.05
CA ALA A 23 5.66 -20.42 7.42
C ALA A 23 5.04 -21.12 6.21
N GLU A 24 4.82 -22.42 6.35
CA GLU A 24 4.06 -23.24 5.42
C GLU A 24 2.80 -23.74 6.12
N VAL A 25 1.69 -23.82 5.40
CA VAL A 25 0.40 -24.29 5.92
C VAL A 25 0.04 -25.59 5.23
N TYR A 26 -0.28 -26.60 6.03
CA TYR A 26 -0.64 -27.94 5.59
C TYR A 26 -2.08 -28.25 5.95
N LEU A 27 -2.77 -28.98 5.06
CA LEU A 27 -3.98 -29.70 5.42
C LEU A 27 -3.55 -30.87 6.31
N ALA A 28 -4.23 -31.11 7.42
CA ALA A 28 -3.92 -32.23 8.29
C ALA A 28 -5.17 -32.86 8.90
N HIS A 29 -5.02 -34.10 9.35
CA HIS A 29 -6.05 -34.82 10.09
C HIS A 29 -5.64 -34.98 11.55
N ASP A 30 -6.46 -34.48 12.47
CA ASP A 30 -6.31 -34.70 13.91
C ASP A 30 -6.80 -36.11 14.24
N THR A 31 -5.88 -37.07 14.35
CA THR A 31 -6.19 -38.49 14.56
C THR A 31 -6.85 -38.78 15.91
N ARG A 32 -6.77 -37.86 16.88
CA ARG A 32 -7.39 -38.02 18.21
C ARG A 32 -8.86 -37.61 18.21
N LEU A 33 -9.19 -36.53 17.51
CA LEU A 33 -10.56 -35.99 17.47
C LEU A 33 -11.30 -36.32 16.16
N GLY A 34 -10.61 -36.90 15.17
CA GLY A 34 -11.20 -37.29 13.89
C GLY A 34 -11.62 -36.11 13.01
N ARG A 35 -10.97 -34.95 13.15
CA ARG A 35 -11.34 -33.72 12.41
C ARG A 35 -10.22 -33.24 11.49
N THR A 36 -10.61 -32.59 10.40
CA THR A 36 -9.70 -31.88 9.51
C THR A 36 -9.28 -30.54 10.13
N VAL A 37 -7.99 -30.25 10.08
CA VAL A 37 -7.38 -29.03 10.63
C VAL A 37 -6.36 -28.47 9.64
N ALA A 38 -6.05 -27.18 9.78
CA ALA A 38 -4.90 -26.59 9.12
C ALA A 38 -3.73 -26.54 10.11
N VAL A 39 -2.52 -26.84 9.65
CA VAL A 39 -1.32 -26.83 10.48
C VAL A 39 -0.30 -25.90 9.86
N LYS A 40 -0.03 -24.77 10.53
CA LYS A 40 0.99 -23.80 10.14
C LYS A 40 2.30 -24.21 10.80
N THR A 41 3.37 -24.38 10.04
CA THR A 41 4.71 -24.75 10.54
C THR A 41 5.71 -23.67 10.15
N LEU A 42 6.59 -23.27 11.07
CA LEU A 42 7.71 -22.40 10.73
C LEU A 42 8.64 -23.10 9.73
N ARG A 43 9.11 -22.39 8.69
CA ARG A 43 10.02 -23.02 7.73
C ARG A 43 11.34 -23.43 8.40
N ALA A 44 11.89 -24.57 8.02
CA ALA A 44 13.07 -25.16 8.66
C ALA A 44 14.32 -24.27 8.57
N ASP A 45 14.46 -23.48 7.49
CA ASP A 45 15.55 -22.52 7.30
C ASP A 45 15.48 -21.34 8.27
N LEU A 46 14.26 -20.94 8.68
CA LEU A 46 14.02 -19.87 9.64
C LEU A 46 13.89 -20.36 11.08
N ALA A 47 13.59 -21.65 11.28
CA ALA A 47 13.40 -22.24 12.60
C ALA A 47 14.66 -22.21 13.47
N ARG A 48 15.85 -21.99 12.91
CA ARG A 48 17.09 -21.84 13.68
C ARG A 48 17.25 -20.48 14.33
N ASP A 49 16.49 -19.47 13.88
CA ASP A 49 16.57 -18.11 14.38
C ASP A 49 15.58 -17.91 15.54
N PRO A 50 16.07 -17.61 16.76
CA PRO A 50 15.22 -17.39 17.93
C PRO A 50 14.20 -16.25 17.76
N SER A 51 14.52 -15.26 16.91
CA SER A 51 13.62 -14.13 16.65
C SER A 51 12.37 -14.57 15.89
N PHE A 52 12.51 -15.43 14.87
CA PHE A 52 11.39 -15.98 14.13
C PHE A 52 10.58 -16.96 14.98
N GLN A 53 11.23 -17.78 15.82
CA GLN A 53 10.50 -18.63 16.78
C GLN A 53 9.66 -17.80 17.77
N ALA A 54 10.24 -16.73 18.34
CA ALA A 54 9.54 -15.87 19.29
C ALA A 54 8.35 -15.17 18.64
N ARG A 55 8.49 -14.68 17.40
CA ARG A 55 7.40 -14.09 16.61
C ARG A 55 6.27 -15.12 16.39
N PHE A 56 6.62 -16.32 15.96
CA PHE A 56 5.66 -17.39 15.68
C PHE A 56 4.88 -17.85 16.93
N ARG A 57 5.55 -17.98 18.09
CA ARG A 57 4.86 -18.32 19.35
C ARG A 57 3.91 -17.20 19.81
N ARG A 58 4.30 -15.93 19.64
CA ARG A 58 3.49 -14.78 20.04
C ARG A 58 2.22 -14.63 19.19
N GLU A 59 2.33 -14.93 17.90
CA GLU A 59 1.20 -15.02 16.97
C GLU A 59 0.17 -16.05 17.47
N ALA A 60 0.65 -17.26 17.77
CA ALA A 60 -0.21 -18.33 18.28
C ALA A 60 -0.93 -17.92 19.58
N GLN A 61 -0.21 -17.28 20.50
CA GLN A 61 -0.77 -16.82 21.78
C GLN A 61 -1.84 -15.74 21.61
N SER A 62 -1.62 -14.80 20.69
CA SER A 62 -2.57 -13.70 20.43
C SER A 62 -3.86 -14.23 19.80
N ALA A 63 -3.75 -15.19 18.88
CA ALA A 63 -4.91 -15.78 18.22
C ALA A 63 -5.66 -16.81 19.11
N ALA A 64 -4.96 -17.50 20.03
CA ALA A 64 -5.56 -18.52 20.89
C ALA A 64 -6.58 -18.00 21.92
N SER A 65 -6.53 -16.70 22.26
CA SER A 65 -7.51 -16.09 23.17
C SER A 65 -8.80 -15.63 22.46
N LEU A 66 -8.86 -15.73 21.12
CA LEU A 66 -9.98 -15.25 20.33
C LEU A 66 -10.90 -16.40 19.94
N ASN A 67 -12.21 -16.27 20.24
CA ASN A 67 -13.23 -17.22 19.82
C ASN A 67 -14.43 -16.47 19.23
N HIS A 68 -14.47 -16.37 17.90
CA HIS A 68 -15.52 -15.67 17.18
C HIS A 68 -15.80 -16.36 15.84
N PRO A 69 -17.07 -16.43 15.37
CA PRO A 69 -17.41 -17.09 14.10
C PRO A 69 -16.63 -16.56 12.90
N ALA A 70 -16.33 -15.26 12.87
CA ALA A 70 -15.56 -14.62 11.80
C ALA A 70 -14.04 -14.62 12.01
N ILE A 71 -13.51 -15.32 13.03
CA ILE A 71 -12.08 -15.48 13.28
C ILE A 71 -11.71 -16.96 13.14
N VAL A 72 -10.58 -17.25 12.50
CA VAL A 72 -10.01 -18.60 12.42
C VAL A 72 -9.53 -19.02 13.80
N ALA A 73 -10.14 -20.07 14.36
CA ALA A 73 -9.80 -20.53 15.70
C ALA A 73 -8.44 -21.25 15.74
N VAL A 74 -7.62 -20.94 16.75
CA VAL A 74 -6.42 -21.71 17.08
C VAL A 74 -6.79 -22.79 18.10
N TYR A 75 -6.48 -24.04 17.79
CA TYR A 75 -6.84 -25.20 18.60
C TYR A 75 -5.71 -25.70 19.48
N ASP A 76 -4.48 -25.67 18.99
CA ASP A 76 -3.33 -26.26 19.67
C ASP A 76 -2.02 -25.64 19.17
N THR A 77 -0.95 -25.77 19.94
CA THR A 77 0.41 -25.42 19.52
C THR A 77 1.37 -26.52 19.94
N GLY A 78 2.47 -26.68 19.20
CA GLY A 78 3.47 -27.69 19.54
C GLY A 78 4.79 -27.47 18.83
N GLU A 79 5.71 -28.40 19.05
CA GLU A 79 7.04 -28.40 18.45
C GLU A 79 7.32 -29.79 17.89
N ASP A 80 7.94 -29.84 16.72
CA ASP A 80 8.44 -31.05 16.09
C ASP A 80 9.96 -30.95 15.91
N TYR A 81 10.66 -32.08 15.92
CA TYR A 81 12.11 -32.10 15.78
C TYR A 81 12.50 -32.68 14.42
N VAL A 82 13.10 -31.85 13.58
CA VAL A 82 13.65 -32.26 12.27
C VAL A 82 15.14 -31.97 12.27
N ASP A 83 15.96 -32.99 12.02
CA ASP A 83 17.43 -32.87 11.98
C ASP A 83 18.03 -32.19 13.24
N GLY A 84 17.42 -32.43 14.40
CA GLY A 84 17.82 -31.84 15.69
C GLY A 84 17.38 -30.39 15.90
N VAL A 85 16.62 -29.79 14.98
CA VAL A 85 16.06 -28.44 15.09
C VAL A 85 14.60 -28.53 15.54
N SER A 86 14.24 -27.78 16.60
CA SER A 86 12.84 -27.62 17.02
C SER A 86 12.11 -26.68 16.05
N ILE A 87 11.07 -27.19 15.41
CA ILE A 87 10.21 -26.46 14.48
C ILE A 87 8.84 -26.30 15.15
N PRO A 88 8.45 -25.07 15.53
CA PRO A 88 7.14 -24.83 16.11
C PRO A 88 6.04 -24.95 15.04
N TYR A 89 4.88 -25.43 15.48
CA TYR A 89 3.66 -25.51 14.67
C TYR A 89 2.43 -25.02 15.43
N ILE A 90 1.46 -24.49 14.69
CA ILE A 90 0.16 -24.02 15.19
C ILE A 90 -0.91 -24.83 14.47
N VAL A 91 -1.84 -25.38 15.24
CA VAL A 91 -3.00 -26.10 14.72
C VAL A 91 -4.21 -25.19 14.80
N MET A 92 -4.86 -24.99 13.67
CA MET A 92 -5.96 -24.05 13.52
C MET A 92 -7.13 -24.66 12.74
N GLU A 93 -8.27 -23.98 12.78
CA GLU A 93 -9.46 -24.30 11.99
C GLU A 93 -9.09 -24.40 10.50
N TYR A 94 -9.51 -25.50 9.87
CA TYR A 94 -9.44 -25.60 8.41
C TYR A 94 -10.65 -24.88 7.81
N VAL A 95 -10.39 -23.81 7.07
CA VAL A 95 -11.41 -23.06 6.35
C VAL A 95 -11.49 -23.57 4.92
N ASP A 96 -12.60 -24.20 4.56
CA ASP A 96 -12.87 -24.61 3.17
C ASP A 96 -13.40 -23.42 2.36
N GLY A 97 -12.51 -22.79 1.59
CA GLY A 97 -12.78 -21.56 0.86
C GLY A 97 -11.55 -21.03 0.15
N SER A 98 -11.62 -19.77 -0.30
CA SER A 98 -10.52 -19.06 -0.95
C SER A 98 -10.22 -17.76 -0.20
N THR A 99 -8.97 -17.30 -0.26
CA THR A 99 -8.61 -15.97 0.24
C THR A 99 -9.23 -14.88 -0.64
N LEU A 100 -9.46 -13.69 -0.09
CA LEU A 100 -9.88 -12.54 -0.90
C LEU A 100 -8.83 -12.17 -1.95
N ARG A 101 -7.55 -12.44 -1.68
CA ARG A 101 -6.48 -12.30 -2.67
C ARG A 101 -6.72 -13.19 -3.89
N GLU A 102 -6.97 -14.48 -3.69
CA GLU A 102 -7.26 -15.41 -4.79
C GLU A 102 -8.52 -15.00 -5.56
N LEU A 103 -9.53 -14.49 -4.85
CA LEU A 103 -10.75 -13.98 -5.45
C LEU A 103 -10.48 -12.78 -6.38
N LEU A 104 -9.68 -11.81 -5.93
CA LEU A 104 -9.25 -10.68 -6.77
C LEU A 104 -8.44 -11.13 -8.00
N HIS A 105 -7.52 -12.08 -7.83
CA HIS A 105 -6.68 -12.59 -8.93
C HIS A 105 -7.48 -13.42 -9.95
N SER A 106 -8.65 -13.95 -9.57
CA SER A 106 -9.52 -14.70 -10.48
C SER A 106 -10.19 -13.82 -11.55
N GLY A 107 -10.11 -12.48 -11.41
CA GLY A 107 -10.76 -11.53 -12.31
C GLY A 107 -12.29 -11.46 -12.15
N ARG A 108 -12.85 -12.17 -11.16
CA ARG A 108 -14.29 -12.09 -10.85
C ARG A 108 -14.59 -10.77 -10.15
N ARG A 109 -15.30 -9.88 -10.83
CA ARG A 109 -15.87 -8.68 -10.20
C ARG A 109 -16.93 -9.08 -9.17
N LEU A 110 -16.83 -8.49 -7.99
CA LEU A 110 -17.85 -8.59 -6.95
C LEU A 110 -18.81 -7.42 -7.09
N LEU A 111 -20.09 -7.68 -6.82
CA LEU A 111 -21.07 -6.59 -6.70
C LEU A 111 -20.67 -5.71 -5.49
N PRO A 112 -20.79 -4.37 -5.60
CA PRO A 112 -20.44 -3.46 -4.50
C PRO A 112 -21.11 -3.83 -3.17
N GLU A 113 -22.40 -4.22 -3.21
CA GLU A 113 -23.15 -4.63 -2.02
C GLU A 113 -22.52 -5.87 -1.38
N ARG A 114 -22.09 -6.83 -2.21
CA ARG A 114 -21.47 -8.05 -1.73
C ARG A 114 -20.10 -7.77 -1.11
N THR A 115 -19.36 -6.82 -1.64
CA THR A 115 -18.09 -6.34 -1.07
C THR A 115 -18.30 -5.66 0.29
N LEU A 116 -19.34 -4.86 0.43
CA LEU A 116 -19.75 -4.24 1.69
C LEU A 116 -20.14 -5.31 2.73
N GLU A 117 -20.96 -6.30 2.37
CA GLU A 117 -21.32 -7.42 3.25
C GLU A 117 -20.10 -8.20 3.76
N MET A 118 -19.11 -8.45 2.89
CA MET A 118 -17.85 -9.08 3.33
C MET A 118 -17.11 -8.19 4.32
N THR A 119 -17.08 -6.89 4.08
CA THR A 119 -16.41 -5.92 4.97
C THR A 119 -17.09 -5.86 6.33
N VAL A 120 -18.42 -5.96 6.41
CA VAL A 120 -19.15 -6.11 7.67
C VAL A 120 -18.63 -7.32 8.47
N GLY A 121 -18.44 -8.47 7.82
CA GLY A 121 -17.88 -9.67 8.48
C GLY A 121 -16.45 -9.48 9.01
N ILE A 122 -15.61 -8.73 8.28
CA ILE A 122 -14.26 -8.35 8.74
C ILE A 122 -14.35 -7.44 9.96
N LEU A 123 -15.22 -6.42 9.93
CA LEU A 123 -15.38 -5.46 11.01
C LEU A 123 -15.91 -6.12 12.29
N GLN A 124 -16.80 -7.11 12.19
CA GLN A 124 -17.24 -7.90 13.35
C GLN A 124 -16.08 -8.65 14.02
N ALA A 125 -15.16 -9.22 13.21
CA ALA A 125 -13.96 -9.88 13.74
C ALA A 125 -13.01 -8.87 14.42
N LEU A 126 -12.81 -7.70 13.81
CA LEU A 126 -11.97 -6.63 14.36
C LEU A 126 -12.54 -6.07 15.66
N GLU A 127 -13.84 -5.78 15.70
CA GLU A 127 -14.55 -5.30 16.89
C GLU A 127 -14.33 -6.23 18.09
N TYR A 128 -14.52 -7.55 17.88
CA TYR A 128 -14.29 -8.57 18.90
C TYR A 128 -12.83 -8.57 19.40
N SER A 129 -11.88 -8.52 18.47
CA SER A 129 -10.44 -8.49 18.79
C SER A 129 -10.03 -7.20 19.54
N HIS A 130 -10.54 -6.05 19.11
CA HIS A 130 -10.24 -4.75 19.71
C HIS A 130 -10.78 -4.64 21.14
N ARG A 131 -11.95 -5.24 21.43
CA ARG A 131 -12.48 -5.37 22.80
C ARG A 131 -11.57 -6.22 23.70
N ALA A 132 -10.91 -7.22 23.12
CA ALA A 132 -9.87 -8.00 23.78
C ALA A 132 -8.48 -7.32 23.81
N GLN A 133 -8.39 -6.05 23.37
CA GLN A 133 -7.16 -5.26 23.28
C GLN A 133 -6.09 -5.89 22.35
N ILE A 134 -6.53 -6.64 21.35
CA ILE A 134 -5.68 -7.25 20.33
C ILE A 134 -5.93 -6.50 19.01
N VAL A 135 -4.89 -5.83 18.52
CA VAL A 135 -4.88 -5.18 17.20
C VAL A 135 -4.30 -6.16 16.18
N HIS A 136 -4.92 -6.27 15.01
CA HIS A 136 -4.49 -7.22 13.98
C HIS A 136 -3.17 -6.80 13.32
N ARG A 137 -3.05 -5.54 12.91
CA ARG A 137 -1.88 -4.86 12.32
C ARG A 137 -1.43 -5.33 10.93
N ASP A 138 -2.17 -6.22 10.29
CA ASP A 138 -1.81 -6.80 8.99
C ASP A 138 -3.08 -7.21 8.22
N ILE A 139 -4.10 -6.35 8.23
CA ILE A 139 -5.32 -6.59 7.45
C ILE A 139 -5.00 -6.42 5.97
N LYS A 140 -5.25 -7.49 5.19
CA LYS A 140 -5.03 -7.55 3.74
C LYS A 140 -5.82 -8.72 3.14
N PRO A 141 -6.06 -8.74 1.81
CA PRO A 141 -6.84 -9.81 1.17
C PRO A 141 -6.29 -11.23 1.37
N ALA A 142 -4.99 -11.38 1.64
CA ALA A 142 -4.38 -12.68 1.92
C ALA A 142 -4.70 -13.24 3.32
N ASN A 143 -5.09 -12.38 4.27
CA ASN A 143 -5.40 -12.74 5.66
C ASN A 143 -6.92 -12.81 5.93
N VAL A 144 -7.72 -12.77 4.86
CA VAL A 144 -9.18 -12.90 4.93
C VAL A 144 -9.62 -13.99 3.96
N MET A 145 -10.36 -14.97 4.48
CA MET A 145 -10.93 -16.06 3.71
C MET A 145 -12.44 -15.92 3.57
N LEU A 146 -12.94 -16.36 2.43
CA LEU A 146 -14.36 -16.53 2.16
C LEU A 146 -14.67 -18.02 2.04
N THR A 147 -15.50 -18.53 2.96
CA THR A 147 -16.00 -19.90 2.93
C THR A 147 -16.89 -20.15 1.72
N ARG A 148 -17.11 -21.41 1.34
CA ARG A 148 -18.07 -21.78 0.27
C ARG A 148 -19.50 -21.31 0.54
N THR A 149 -19.86 -21.12 1.81
CA THR A 149 -21.16 -20.58 2.25
C THR A 149 -21.20 -19.05 2.26
N GLY A 150 -20.13 -18.37 1.87
CA GLY A 150 -20.06 -16.92 1.80
C GLY A 150 -19.81 -16.22 3.14
N GLN A 151 -19.42 -16.93 4.19
CA GLN A 151 -19.00 -16.35 5.48
C GLN A 151 -17.53 -15.97 5.43
N VAL A 152 -17.21 -14.85 6.08
CA VAL A 152 -15.85 -14.31 6.22
C VAL A 152 -15.14 -14.94 7.41
N LYS A 153 -13.86 -15.22 7.23
CA LYS A 153 -12.94 -15.71 8.27
C LYS A 153 -11.64 -14.91 8.21
N VAL A 154 -11.37 -14.12 9.25
CA VAL A 154 -10.11 -13.39 9.41
C VAL A 154 -9.10 -14.28 10.15
N MET A 155 -7.86 -14.28 9.69
CA MET A 155 -6.77 -15.10 10.23
C MET A 155 -5.54 -14.25 10.56
N ASP A 156 -4.54 -14.84 11.21
CA ASP A 156 -3.23 -14.22 11.40
C ASP A 156 -3.25 -12.92 12.26
N PHE A 157 -4.07 -12.92 13.33
CA PHE A 157 -4.14 -11.82 14.30
C PHE A 157 -2.80 -11.61 15.04
N GLY A 158 -2.31 -10.36 15.04
CA GLY A 158 -1.26 -9.90 15.95
C GLY A 158 0.18 -10.11 15.50
N ILE A 159 0.46 -10.17 14.19
CA ILE A 159 1.80 -10.51 13.66
C ILE A 159 2.73 -9.30 13.45
N ALA A 160 2.24 -8.06 13.27
CA ALA A 160 3.16 -6.97 12.88
C ALA A 160 3.78 -6.19 14.05
N ARG A 161 5.13 -6.18 14.06
CA ARG A 161 6.07 -5.36 14.84
C ARG A 161 5.80 -5.29 16.35
N ALA A 162 6.50 -6.16 17.08
CA ALA A 162 6.72 -5.94 18.50
C ALA A 162 7.32 -4.54 18.69
N MET A 163 6.72 -3.76 19.59
CA MET A 163 7.14 -2.42 20.02
C MET A 163 8.54 -2.39 20.69
N GLY A 164 9.34 -3.43 20.53
CA GLY A 164 10.73 -3.53 21.00
C GLY A 164 11.75 -3.54 19.87
N ASP A 165 11.34 -3.45 18.60
CA ASP A 165 12.24 -3.46 17.43
C ASP A 165 12.54 -2.04 16.93
N SER A 166 12.79 -1.11 17.87
CA SER A 166 13.19 0.28 17.61
C SER A 166 14.49 0.44 16.81
N GLY A 167 15.09 -0.66 16.33
CA GLY A 167 16.29 -0.70 15.50
C GLY A 167 16.10 -1.30 14.10
N MET A 168 14.95 -1.86 13.76
CA MET A 168 14.71 -2.45 12.44
C MET A 168 13.92 -1.48 11.57
N THR A 169 14.64 -0.48 11.05
CA THR A 169 14.21 0.34 9.92
C THR A 169 13.79 -0.55 8.75
N MET A 170 12.90 -0.03 7.90
CA MET A 170 12.27 -0.66 6.72
C MET A 170 13.25 -1.22 5.64
N THR A 171 14.52 -1.41 5.96
CA THR A 171 15.64 -1.66 5.04
C THR A 171 15.98 -3.14 4.82
N GLN A 172 15.26 -4.10 5.41
CA GLN A 172 15.46 -5.52 5.08
C GLN A 172 14.55 -5.98 3.92
N THR A 173 15.10 -5.85 2.72
CA THR A 173 14.51 -5.98 1.37
C THR A 173 14.01 -7.38 0.96
N ALA A 174 13.99 -8.39 1.84
CA ALA A 174 13.71 -9.77 1.41
C ALA A 174 12.29 -10.29 1.71
N ALA A 175 11.49 -9.59 2.54
CA ALA A 175 10.14 -10.05 2.93
C ALA A 175 9.02 -9.03 2.63
N VAL A 176 9.35 -7.88 2.05
CA VAL A 176 8.45 -6.71 1.93
C VAL A 176 7.97 -6.49 0.48
N ILE A 177 7.76 -7.54 -0.30
CA ILE A 177 7.42 -7.39 -1.73
C ILE A 177 5.88 -7.32 -1.96
N GLY A 178 5.04 -7.36 -0.92
CA GLY A 178 3.57 -7.26 -1.10
C GLY A 178 2.75 -6.67 0.05
N THR A 179 3.37 -6.20 1.14
CA THR A 179 2.63 -5.77 2.34
C THR A 179 2.41 -4.26 2.42
N ALA A 180 3.16 -3.46 1.65
CA ALA A 180 3.10 -2.00 1.76
C ALA A 180 1.75 -1.40 1.31
N GLN A 181 0.98 -2.10 0.47
CA GLN A 181 -0.29 -1.62 -0.12
C GLN A 181 -1.44 -1.45 0.88
N TYR A 182 -1.32 -2.02 2.08
CA TYR A 182 -2.35 -1.97 3.13
C TYR A 182 -1.81 -1.37 4.43
N LEU A 183 -0.62 -0.77 4.38
CA LEU A 183 0.06 -0.22 5.55
C LEU A 183 -0.62 1.09 5.97
N SER A 184 -0.89 1.26 7.27
CA SER A 184 -1.39 2.56 7.74
C SER A 184 -0.29 3.63 7.77
N PRO A 185 -0.63 4.93 7.67
CA PRO A 185 0.34 6.02 7.73
C PRO A 185 1.24 5.97 8.98
N GLU A 186 0.66 5.68 10.14
CA GLU A 186 1.38 5.53 11.40
C GLU A 186 2.33 4.32 11.40
N GLN A 187 1.95 3.19 10.77
CA GLN A 187 2.85 2.05 10.57
C GLN A 187 4.02 2.38 9.63
N ALA A 188 3.78 3.17 8.59
CA ALA A 188 4.79 3.64 7.64
C ALA A 188 5.81 4.58 8.31
N LYS A 189 5.35 5.46 9.20
CA LYS A 189 6.19 6.36 10.00
C LYS A 189 6.88 5.68 11.18
N GLY A 190 6.43 4.49 11.58
CA GLY A 190 6.91 3.79 12.77
C GLY A 190 6.36 4.38 14.08
N GLU A 191 5.20 5.03 14.02
CA GLU A 191 4.47 5.56 15.17
C GLU A 191 3.71 4.44 15.92
N GLN A 192 3.06 4.80 17.04
CA GLN A 192 2.24 3.84 17.78
C GLN A 192 1.03 3.40 16.95
N VAL A 193 0.80 2.08 16.91
CA VAL A 193 -0.27 1.44 16.14
C VAL A 193 -1.38 1.03 17.09
N ASP A 194 -2.61 1.46 16.78
CA ASP A 194 -3.81 1.14 17.55
C ASP A 194 -4.91 0.54 16.66
N ALA A 195 -6.12 0.37 17.20
CA ALA A 195 -7.26 -0.20 16.48
C ALA A 195 -7.62 0.57 15.18
N ARG A 196 -7.35 1.87 15.11
CA ARG A 196 -7.65 2.73 13.95
C ARG A 196 -6.71 2.48 12.78
N SER A 197 -5.56 1.85 13.03
CA SER A 197 -4.69 1.33 11.98
C SER A 197 -5.35 0.17 11.23
N ASP A 198 -6.04 -0.74 11.94
CA ASP A 198 -6.78 -1.83 11.29
C ASP A 198 -7.95 -1.31 10.45
N LEU A 199 -8.61 -0.23 10.88
CA LEU A 199 -9.70 0.41 10.14
C LEU A 199 -9.19 1.06 8.84
N TYR A 200 -8.01 1.68 8.88
CA TYR A 200 -7.35 2.19 7.68
C TYR A 200 -7.02 1.07 6.69
N SER A 201 -6.38 0.00 7.15
CA SER A 201 -6.06 -1.18 6.31
C SER A 201 -7.33 -1.85 5.77
N THR A 202 -8.42 -1.87 6.55
CA THR A 202 -9.74 -2.33 6.09
C THR A 202 -10.30 -1.41 5.00
N GLY A 203 -10.09 -0.09 5.11
CA GLY A 203 -10.38 0.87 4.03
C GLY A 203 -9.60 0.58 2.75
N CYS A 204 -8.30 0.24 2.85
CA CYS A 204 -7.50 -0.16 1.68
C CYS A 204 -8.02 -1.46 1.04
N LEU A 205 -8.40 -2.44 1.87
CA LEU A 205 -8.98 -3.70 1.41
C LEU A 205 -10.34 -3.47 0.73
N LEU A 206 -11.23 -2.69 1.34
CA LEU A 206 -12.53 -2.33 0.77
C LEU A 206 -12.37 -1.60 -0.56
N TYR A 207 -11.44 -0.63 -0.62
CA TYR A 207 -11.09 0.07 -1.85
C TYR A 207 -10.73 -0.91 -2.96
N GLU A 208 -9.83 -1.86 -2.68
CA GLU A 208 -9.38 -2.83 -3.69
C GLU A 208 -10.47 -3.78 -4.14
N LEU A 209 -11.36 -4.21 -3.25
CA LEU A 209 -12.50 -5.04 -3.62
C LEU A 209 -13.49 -4.31 -4.52
N LEU A 210 -13.66 -3.00 -4.35
CA LEU A 210 -14.56 -2.17 -5.15
C LEU A 210 -13.92 -1.78 -6.49
N ALA A 211 -12.69 -1.27 -6.47
CA ALA A 211 -12.01 -0.73 -7.66
C ALA A 211 -11.17 -1.78 -8.41
N VAL A 212 -11.00 -2.99 -7.87
CA VAL A 212 -10.12 -4.06 -8.39
C VAL A 212 -8.63 -3.62 -8.47
N ARG A 213 -8.27 -2.61 -7.68
CA ARG A 213 -6.90 -2.09 -7.54
C ARG A 213 -6.73 -1.47 -6.15
N PRO A 214 -5.55 -1.55 -5.52
CA PRO A 214 -5.32 -0.85 -4.26
C PRO A 214 -5.36 0.68 -4.45
N PRO A 215 -5.57 1.45 -3.36
CA PRO A 215 -5.64 2.91 -3.43
C PRO A 215 -4.33 3.55 -3.92
N PHE A 216 -3.19 2.91 -3.62
CA PHE A 216 -1.86 3.38 -3.98
C PHE A 216 -1.07 2.27 -4.67
N VAL A 217 -0.36 2.64 -5.73
CA VAL A 217 0.48 1.76 -6.55
C VAL A 217 1.77 2.51 -6.83
N GLY A 218 2.90 1.82 -6.69
CA GLY A 218 4.21 2.38 -6.99
C GLY A 218 5.24 1.28 -7.21
N ASP A 219 6.35 1.64 -7.86
CA ASP A 219 7.38 0.70 -8.31
C ASP A 219 8.24 0.13 -7.17
N SER A 220 8.06 0.64 -5.95
CA SER A 220 8.72 0.12 -4.76
C SER A 220 7.80 0.17 -3.53
N PRO A 221 7.99 -0.74 -2.55
CA PRO A 221 7.27 -0.69 -1.27
C PRO A 221 7.45 0.63 -0.52
N VAL A 222 8.61 1.28 -0.67
CA VAL A 222 8.90 2.58 -0.06
C VAL A 222 8.09 3.69 -0.73
N ALA A 223 7.93 3.65 -2.06
CA ALA A 223 7.08 4.59 -2.78
C ALA A 223 5.62 4.47 -2.32
N VAL A 224 5.08 3.25 -2.26
CA VAL A 224 3.71 3.01 -1.77
C VAL A 224 3.54 3.49 -0.32
N ALA A 225 4.51 3.22 0.56
CA ALA A 225 4.49 3.71 1.94
C ALA A 225 4.50 5.26 2.00
N TYR A 226 5.24 5.93 1.12
CA TYR A 226 5.23 7.39 1.00
C TYR A 226 3.84 7.91 0.59
N GLN A 227 3.18 7.26 -0.37
CA GLN A 227 1.82 7.61 -0.80
C GLN A 227 0.81 7.46 0.35
N HIS A 228 0.89 6.38 1.13
CA HIS A 228 0.07 6.23 2.33
C HIS A 228 0.23 7.41 3.30
N VAL A 229 1.44 7.94 3.46
CA VAL A 229 1.73 9.05 4.37
C VAL A 229 1.34 10.43 3.82
N ARG A 230 1.39 10.64 2.49
CA ARG A 230 1.33 11.99 1.89
C ARG A 230 0.25 12.20 0.84
N GLU A 231 -0.13 11.18 0.08
CA GLU A 231 -1.03 11.32 -1.07
C GLU A 231 -2.45 10.97 -0.71
N GLU A 232 -3.43 11.73 -1.20
CA GLU A 232 -4.84 11.39 -1.03
C GLU A 232 -5.26 10.34 -2.07
N PRO A 233 -6.03 9.30 -1.69
CA PRO A 233 -6.50 8.29 -2.63
C PRO A 233 -7.54 8.88 -3.58
N GLN A 234 -7.51 8.47 -4.84
CA GLN A 234 -8.58 8.79 -5.79
C GLN A 234 -9.87 8.06 -5.36
N PRO A 235 -11.06 8.67 -5.42
CA PRO A 235 -12.30 7.98 -5.10
C PRO A 235 -12.50 6.69 -5.91
N PRO A 236 -12.95 5.58 -5.32
CA PRO A 236 -13.25 4.36 -6.05
C PRO A 236 -14.18 4.55 -7.26
N SER A 237 -15.16 5.46 -7.18
CA SER A 237 -16.07 5.80 -8.29
C SER A 237 -15.37 6.30 -9.57
N ASN A 238 -14.12 6.79 -9.47
CA ASN A 238 -13.32 7.12 -10.65
C ASN A 238 -12.91 5.90 -11.48
N PHE A 239 -12.96 4.69 -10.89
CA PHE A 239 -12.57 3.44 -11.53
C PHE A 239 -13.76 2.53 -11.85
N ASP A 240 -14.84 2.63 -11.07
CA ASP A 240 -16.08 1.91 -11.35
C ASP A 240 -17.31 2.80 -11.09
N PRO A 241 -18.09 3.17 -12.13
CA PRO A 241 -19.24 4.04 -12.00
C PRO A 241 -20.44 3.41 -11.28
N GLU A 242 -20.42 2.09 -11.00
CA GLU A 242 -21.44 1.45 -10.15
C GLU A 242 -21.28 1.81 -8.67
N ILE A 243 -20.14 2.38 -8.27
CA ILE A 243 -19.86 2.79 -6.90
C ILE A 243 -20.54 4.12 -6.59
N THR A 244 -21.34 4.14 -5.52
CA THR A 244 -22.13 5.32 -5.16
C THR A 244 -21.31 6.36 -4.36
N PRO A 245 -21.76 7.63 -4.35
CA PRO A 245 -21.28 8.68 -3.46
C PRO A 245 -21.09 8.26 -1.99
N GLU A 246 -22.01 7.46 -1.46
CA GLU A 246 -21.99 6.97 -0.07
C GLU A 246 -20.85 5.97 0.15
N MET A 247 -20.62 5.07 -0.82
CA MET A 247 -19.53 4.08 -0.76
C MET A 247 -18.17 4.76 -0.79
N ASP A 248 -17.99 5.74 -1.67
CA ASP A 248 -16.79 6.58 -1.71
C ASP A 248 -16.56 7.28 -0.36
N ALA A 249 -17.61 7.90 0.22
CA ALA A 249 -17.49 8.59 1.50
C ALA A 249 -17.02 7.64 2.62
N ILE A 250 -17.53 6.41 2.65
CA ILE A 250 -17.12 5.38 3.63
C ILE A 250 -15.64 5.04 3.45
N VAL A 251 -15.22 4.76 2.22
CA VAL A 251 -13.84 4.39 1.90
C VAL A 251 -12.88 5.53 2.24
N LEU A 252 -13.19 6.75 1.82
CA LEU A 252 -12.33 7.91 2.02
C LEU A 252 -12.24 8.29 3.51
N LYS A 253 -13.32 8.19 4.28
CA LYS A 253 -13.28 8.40 5.75
C LYS A 253 -12.38 7.37 6.45
N ALA A 254 -12.37 6.11 6.00
CA ALA A 254 -11.45 5.11 6.53
C ALA A 254 -9.99 5.40 6.15
N LEU A 255 -9.76 5.98 4.96
CA LEU A 255 -8.43 6.30 4.42
C LEU A 255 -7.90 7.69 4.80
N THR A 256 -8.60 8.44 5.66
CA THR A 256 -8.12 9.73 6.21
C THR A 256 -6.76 9.55 6.86
N LYS A 257 -5.82 10.48 6.63
CA LYS A 257 -4.43 10.30 7.09
C LYS A 257 -4.27 10.38 8.59
N ASP A 258 -4.97 11.31 9.22
CA ASP A 258 -4.94 11.50 10.67
C ASP A 258 -5.93 10.52 11.34
N PRO A 259 -5.46 9.62 12.23
CA PRO A 259 -6.32 8.67 12.95
C PRO A 259 -7.47 9.31 13.73
N ASP A 260 -7.34 10.56 14.18
CA ASP A 260 -8.37 11.24 14.98
C ASP A 260 -9.60 11.62 14.14
N TYR A 261 -9.46 11.68 12.81
CA TYR A 261 -10.54 11.99 11.87
C TYR A 261 -11.08 10.76 11.11
N ARG A 262 -10.52 9.57 11.38
CA ARG A 262 -11.06 8.29 10.88
C ARG A 262 -12.26 7.83 11.70
N TYR A 263 -12.83 6.69 11.32
CA TYR A 263 -13.66 5.91 12.24
C TYR A 263 -12.87 5.59 13.51
N GLN A 264 -13.49 5.77 14.67
CA GLN A 264 -12.87 5.51 15.97
C GLN A 264 -13.07 4.07 16.44
N SER A 265 -13.99 3.33 15.82
CA SER A 265 -14.26 1.93 16.12
C SER A 265 -14.75 1.15 14.90
N ALA A 266 -14.58 -0.17 14.92
CA ALA A 266 -15.13 -1.06 13.90
C ALA A 266 -16.68 -1.00 13.85
N ASP A 267 -17.34 -0.80 14.99
CA ASP A 267 -18.79 -0.59 15.07
C ASP A 267 -19.25 0.66 14.30
N GLU A 268 -18.51 1.77 14.41
CA GLU A 268 -18.84 3.01 13.71
C GLU A 268 -18.75 2.84 12.18
N MET A 269 -17.68 2.20 11.71
CA MET A 269 -17.50 1.92 10.28
C MET A 269 -18.57 0.94 9.78
N ARG A 270 -18.89 -0.08 10.58
CA ARG A 270 -19.92 -1.08 10.27
C ARG A 270 -21.30 -0.43 10.15
N ALA A 271 -21.65 0.48 11.04
CA ALA A 271 -22.92 1.19 11.02
C ALA A 271 -23.12 2.01 9.73
N ASP A 272 -22.07 2.70 9.24
CA ASP A 272 -22.15 3.42 7.96
C ASP A 272 -22.28 2.47 6.77
N ILE A 273 -21.62 1.29 6.79
CA ILE A 273 -21.79 0.27 5.75
C ILE A 273 -23.20 -0.33 5.77
N GLU A 274 -23.73 -0.67 6.94
CA GLU A 274 -25.11 -1.20 7.09
C GLU A 274 -26.14 -0.15 6.62
N ALA A 275 -25.96 1.12 6.98
CA ALA A 275 -26.79 2.21 6.48
C ALA A 275 -26.73 2.34 4.95
N CYS A 276 -25.54 2.21 4.35
CA CYS A 276 -25.37 2.21 2.90
C CYS A 276 -26.13 1.06 2.23
N LEU A 277 -26.04 -0.15 2.78
CA LEU A 277 -26.74 -1.34 2.27
C LEU A 277 -28.27 -1.20 2.38
N ASP A 278 -28.75 -0.51 3.41
CA ASP A 278 -30.17 -0.23 3.62
C ASP A 278 -30.68 1.01 2.85
N GLY A 279 -29.83 1.68 2.07
CA GLY A 279 -30.15 2.91 1.34
C GLY A 279 -30.45 4.11 2.25
N GLN A 280 -29.92 4.10 3.47
CA GLN A 280 -30.02 5.19 4.44
C GLN A 280 -28.85 6.18 4.28
N PRO A 281 -29.00 7.44 4.73
CA PRO A 281 -27.89 8.39 4.76
C PRO A 281 -26.74 7.89 5.64
N VAL A 282 -25.51 7.90 5.11
CA VAL A 282 -24.31 7.49 5.84
C VAL A 282 -23.65 8.70 6.52
N ALA A 283 -23.22 8.56 7.77
CA ALA A 283 -22.63 9.66 8.53
C ALA A 283 -21.31 10.16 7.90
N ALA A 284 -20.58 9.28 7.22
CA ALA A 284 -19.39 9.63 6.45
C ALA A 284 -19.62 10.77 5.44
N THR A 285 -20.78 10.85 4.78
CA THR A 285 -21.06 11.90 3.78
C THR A 285 -21.06 13.29 4.40
N ALA A 286 -21.65 13.44 5.60
CA ALA A 286 -21.67 14.69 6.33
C ALA A 286 -20.26 15.08 6.83
N ALA A 287 -19.48 14.11 7.29
CA ALA A 287 -18.11 14.34 7.75
C ALA A 287 -17.18 14.78 6.60
N MET A 288 -17.26 14.11 5.44
CA MET A 288 -16.44 14.43 4.26
C MET A 288 -16.84 15.78 3.64
N GLY A 289 -18.13 16.11 3.64
CA GLY A 289 -18.63 17.42 3.21
C GLY A 289 -18.16 18.57 4.11
N ALA A 290 -18.05 18.35 5.42
CA ALA A 290 -17.54 19.33 6.38
C ALA A 290 -16.01 19.48 6.36
N ALA A 291 -15.28 18.39 6.03
CA ALA A 291 -13.81 18.36 6.01
C ALA A 291 -13.18 18.99 4.76
N GLY A 292 -13.97 19.52 3.82
CA GLY A 292 -13.45 20.23 2.66
C GLY A 292 -12.77 19.34 1.61
N TYR A 293 -13.04 18.04 1.60
CA TYR A 293 -12.76 17.16 0.47
C TYR A 293 -13.67 17.56 -0.70
N GLY A 294 -13.23 18.61 -1.40
CA GLY A 294 -13.96 19.31 -2.46
C GLY A 294 -14.28 18.39 -3.63
N GLY A 295 -15.55 18.01 -3.72
CA GLY A 295 -16.10 17.19 -4.80
C GLY A 295 -17.57 16.81 -4.55
N TYR A 296 -17.99 16.77 -3.29
CA TYR A 296 -19.31 16.29 -2.86
C TYR A 296 -20.42 17.36 -2.76
N GLY A 297 -20.24 18.54 -3.34
CA GLY A 297 -21.14 19.70 -3.17
C GLY A 297 -21.89 20.14 -4.44
N GLY A 298 -22.36 19.21 -5.27
CA GLY A 298 -23.00 19.51 -6.57
C GLY A 298 -24.53 19.55 -6.60
N TYR A 299 -25.23 19.05 -5.58
CA TYR A 299 -26.70 19.02 -5.58
C TYR A 299 -27.28 19.33 -4.19
N ASN A 300 -28.15 20.34 -4.14
CA ASN A 300 -28.90 20.88 -2.99
C ASN A 300 -28.19 21.94 -2.12
N GLN A 301 -27.99 23.14 -2.67
CA GLN A 301 -28.07 24.37 -1.88
C GLN A 301 -29.54 24.76 -1.72
N ASP A 302 -30.17 24.28 -0.65
CA ASP A 302 -31.37 24.90 -0.07
C ASP A 302 -31.70 24.18 1.25
N GLN A 303 -30.85 24.32 2.27
CA GLN A 303 -31.30 24.23 3.67
C GLN A 303 -30.48 25.17 4.57
N PRO A 304 -31.14 25.95 5.45
CA PRO A 304 -30.47 26.88 6.35
C PRO A 304 -29.82 26.16 7.55
N THR A 305 -28.61 26.60 7.86
CA THR A 305 -27.72 26.14 8.93
C THR A 305 -28.31 26.32 10.33
N THR A 306 -28.37 25.24 11.12
CA THR A 306 -28.55 25.22 12.59
C THR A 306 -27.93 23.90 13.08
N ALA A 307 -27.16 23.76 14.15
CA ALA A 307 -27.01 24.55 15.36
C ALA A 307 -25.61 24.35 15.98
N LEU A 308 -25.05 25.43 16.52
CA LEU A 308 -23.95 25.42 17.49
C LEU A 308 -24.56 25.13 18.88
N ARG A 309 -24.13 24.05 19.54
CA ARG A 309 -24.54 23.73 20.92
C ARG A 309 -23.55 24.37 21.89
N GLN A 310 -24.01 25.35 22.67
CA GLN A 310 -23.24 25.95 23.75
C GLN A 310 -23.67 25.35 25.09
N ALA A 311 -22.69 25.08 25.94
CA ALA A 311 -22.83 24.51 27.27
C ALA A 311 -23.51 25.49 28.25
N ASP A 312 -24.34 24.94 29.13
CA ASP A 312 -24.92 25.60 30.32
C ASP A 312 -23.97 25.35 31.52
N PRO A 313 -23.80 26.29 32.47
CA PRO A 313 -24.75 26.36 33.57
C PRO A 313 -25.06 27.78 34.10
N ASN A 314 -26.31 27.96 34.53
CA ASN A 314 -26.88 28.88 35.54
C ASN A 314 -27.66 30.14 35.09
N SER A 315 -28.98 30.01 35.27
CA SER A 315 -29.93 30.94 35.93
C SER A 315 -30.36 32.25 35.25
N ALA A 316 -31.64 32.22 34.83
CA ALA A 316 -32.72 33.19 35.06
C ALA A 316 -32.56 34.65 34.59
N GLN A 317 -33.50 35.12 33.74
CA GLN A 317 -34.63 35.96 34.17
C GLN A 317 -35.52 36.42 32.99
N THR A 318 -36.81 36.53 33.31
CA THR A 318 -38.01 36.92 32.55
C THR A 318 -38.06 38.41 32.19
N SER A 319 -38.71 38.79 31.08
CA SER A 319 -39.47 40.06 30.89
C SER A 319 -40.09 40.09 29.48
N MET A 320 -41.40 39.86 29.31
CA MET A 320 -42.52 40.83 29.21
C MET A 320 -42.68 41.60 27.87
N LEU A 321 -43.86 41.37 27.28
CA LEU A 321 -44.69 42.05 26.25
C LEU A 321 -44.81 43.61 26.42
N PRO A 322 -45.63 44.38 25.64
CA PRO A 322 -46.23 44.30 24.28
C PRO A 322 -46.18 45.69 23.52
N PRO A 323 -47.23 46.20 22.81
CA PRO A 323 -47.74 45.93 21.45
C PRO A 323 -47.89 47.20 20.57
N VAL A 324 -48.20 47.08 19.27
CA VAL A 324 -49.29 47.87 18.63
C VAL A 324 -49.69 47.31 17.25
N ASN A 325 -51.01 47.27 17.01
CA ASN A 325 -51.66 47.04 15.72
C ASN A 325 -51.78 48.37 14.94
N ALA A 326 -51.88 48.29 13.62
CA ALA A 326 -52.59 49.26 12.79
C ALA A 326 -53.24 48.54 11.58
N ASP A 327 -54.54 48.41 11.73
CA ASP A 327 -55.69 48.48 10.83
C ASP A 327 -55.52 48.96 9.35
N ASP A 328 -56.58 48.63 8.58
CA ASP A 328 -57.09 49.25 7.33
C ASP A 328 -56.35 48.99 5.99
N GLY A 329 -56.97 48.68 4.84
CA GLY A 329 -58.38 48.59 4.44
C GLY A 329 -58.54 48.36 2.91
N TYR A 330 -59.63 47.69 2.53
CA TYR A 330 -60.47 47.68 1.30
C TYR A 330 -59.92 47.82 -0.15
N GLY A 331 -60.43 46.94 -1.06
CA GLY A 331 -61.15 47.42 -2.26
C GLY A 331 -60.99 46.71 -3.63
N TYR A 332 -61.97 45.84 -3.96
CA TYR A 332 -62.66 45.58 -5.25
C TYR A 332 -62.12 44.75 -6.45
N ASP A 333 -63.11 44.08 -7.06
CA ASP A 333 -63.22 43.08 -8.14
C ASP A 333 -62.56 43.35 -9.52
N ASP A 334 -62.18 42.28 -10.23
CA ASP A 334 -62.71 41.96 -11.58
C ASP A 334 -62.41 40.50 -12.05
N ARG A 335 -63.30 39.90 -12.86
CA ARG A 335 -63.25 38.52 -13.43
C ARG A 335 -62.60 38.50 -14.85
N PRO A 336 -62.66 37.40 -15.66
CA PRO A 336 -62.00 36.07 -15.60
C PRO A 336 -61.14 35.72 -16.86
N ASP A 337 -60.24 34.71 -16.82
CA ASP A 337 -60.08 33.61 -17.83
C ASP A 337 -58.79 32.74 -17.76
N ARG A 338 -59.00 31.41 -17.91
CA ARG A 338 -58.26 30.32 -18.62
C ARG A 338 -56.75 29.96 -18.41
N ARG A 339 -56.58 28.64 -18.08
CA ARG A 339 -55.58 27.60 -18.52
C ARG A 339 -54.10 27.87 -18.18
N ARG A 340 -53.24 26.93 -17.74
CA ARG A 340 -53.08 25.48 -18.03
C ARG A 340 -52.04 24.92 -17.05
N GLN A 341 -52.21 23.69 -16.57
CA GLN A 341 -51.29 22.98 -15.66
C GLN A 341 -50.49 21.92 -16.44
N LYS A 342 -49.20 21.69 -16.13
CA LYS A 342 -48.40 20.57 -16.67
C LYS A 342 -47.63 19.86 -15.53
N LYS A 343 -47.83 18.54 -15.45
CA LYS A 343 -47.21 17.54 -14.55
C LYS A 343 -46.03 16.84 -15.25
N SER A 344 -45.08 16.31 -14.47
CA SER A 344 -44.03 15.36 -14.90
C SER A 344 -44.31 13.94 -14.38
N ASN A 345 -43.71 12.95 -15.05
CA ASN A 345 -44.18 11.57 -15.17
C ASN A 345 -43.20 10.55 -14.58
N THR A 346 -43.52 9.94 -13.44
CA THR A 346 -42.75 8.79 -12.91
C THR A 346 -43.63 7.62 -12.42
N SER A 347 -44.96 7.70 -12.60
CA SER A 347 -45.90 6.65 -12.19
C SER A 347 -46.32 5.68 -13.31
N THR A 348 -45.87 5.90 -14.55
CA THR A 348 -46.30 5.12 -15.72
C THR A 348 -45.51 3.84 -15.97
N ILE A 349 -44.27 3.72 -15.49
CA ILE A 349 -43.41 2.55 -15.79
C ILE A 349 -43.83 1.32 -14.97
N LEU A 350 -44.22 1.51 -13.71
CA LEU A 350 -44.72 0.43 -12.84
C LEU A 350 -46.11 -0.09 -13.26
N LEU A 351 -46.96 0.77 -13.84
CA LEU A 351 -48.26 0.35 -14.40
C LEU A 351 -48.11 -0.45 -15.69
N VAL A 352 -47.05 -0.21 -16.46
CA VAL A 352 -46.79 -0.93 -17.72
C VAL A 352 -46.26 -2.35 -17.46
N VAL A 353 -45.39 -2.55 -16.47
CA VAL A 353 -44.86 -3.89 -16.13
C VAL A 353 -45.93 -4.78 -15.50
N ALA A 354 -46.76 -4.23 -14.59
CA ALA A 354 -47.91 -4.96 -14.04
C ALA A 354 -48.97 -5.28 -15.11
N GLY A 355 -49.16 -4.38 -16.08
CA GLY A 355 -50.05 -4.61 -17.22
C GLY A 355 -49.56 -5.71 -18.16
N ILE A 356 -48.26 -5.83 -18.40
CA ILE A 356 -47.66 -6.85 -19.28
C ILE A 356 -47.81 -8.26 -18.68
N LEU A 357 -47.64 -8.41 -17.36
CA LEU A 357 -47.84 -9.72 -16.69
C LEU A 357 -49.31 -10.17 -16.69
N VAL A 358 -50.24 -9.22 -16.57
CA VAL A 358 -51.69 -9.48 -16.71
C VAL A 358 -52.05 -9.81 -18.17
N LEU A 359 -51.40 -9.18 -19.16
CA LEU A 359 -51.57 -9.47 -20.59
C LEU A 359 -51.05 -10.86 -20.97
N ILE A 360 -49.91 -11.29 -20.44
CA ILE A 360 -49.36 -12.64 -20.69
C ILE A 360 -50.28 -13.70 -20.05
N GLY A 361 -50.80 -13.44 -18.84
CA GLY A 361 -51.81 -14.30 -18.20
C GLY A 361 -53.13 -14.37 -18.98
N ALA A 362 -53.59 -13.25 -19.55
CA ALA A 362 -54.82 -13.18 -20.35
C ALA A 362 -54.68 -13.87 -21.72
N ILE A 363 -53.50 -13.84 -22.34
CA ILE A 363 -53.22 -14.53 -23.61
C ILE A 363 -53.18 -16.06 -23.42
N LEU A 364 -52.67 -16.55 -22.29
CA LEU A 364 -52.63 -17.98 -21.98
C LEU A 364 -54.01 -18.56 -21.63
N ILE A 365 -54.89 -17.79 -20.97
CA ILE A 365 -56.26 -18.21 -20.67
C ILE A 365 -57.15 -18.11 -21.93
N GLY A 366 -56.96 -17.07 -22.75
CA GLY A 366 -57.71 -16.87 -24.00
C GLY A 366 -57.49 -17.96 -25.05
N LYS A 367 -56.27 -18.51 -25.13
CA LYS A 367 -55.93 -19.58 -26.09
C LYS A 367 -56.51 -20.97 -25.73
N SER A 368 -57.09 -21.14 -24.54
CA SER A 368 -57.73 -22.41 -24.12
C SER A 368 -59.26 -22.42 -24.20
N VAL A 369 -59.91 -21.25 -24.38
CA VAL A 369 -61.39 -21.12 -24.32
C VAL A 369 -62.03 -20.70 -25.64
N PHE A 370 -61.31 -20.04 -26.56
CA PHE A 370 -61.87 -19.62 -27.85
C PHE A 370 -61.15 -20.29 -29.03
N GLY A 371 -61.51 -21.54 -29.28
CA GLY A 371 -61.36 -22.14 -30.59
C GLY A 371 -62.59 -21.83 -31.46
N SER A 372 -62.45 -20.95 -32.45
CA SER A 372 -63.10 -21.07 -33.77
C SER A 372 -62.85 -19.83 -34.64
N ASN A 373 -62.31 -20.07 -35.83
CA ASN A 373 -62.45 -19.33 -37.10
C ASN A 373 -62.96 -17.88 -37.10
N GLY A 374 -62.12 -16.98 -37.65
CA GLY A 374 -62.57 -15.70 -38.20
C GLY A 374 -61.41 -14.91 -38.78
N GLY A 375 -61.32 -14.81 -40.11
CA GLY A 375 -60.27 -14.06 -40.80
C GLY A 375 -60.36 -12.56 -40.52
N GLY A 376 -59.22 -11.96 -40.20
CA GLY A 376 -59.04 -10.52 -40.03
C GLY A 376 -57.54 -10.18 -40.00
N SER A 377 -57.08 -9.48 -41.04
CA SER A 377 -55.77 -8.84 -41.24
C SER A 377 -54.71 -9.06 -40.15
N GLY A 378 -53.80 -10.02 -40.39
CA GLY A 378 -52.69 -10.38 -39.51
C GLY A 378 -51.56 -9.34 -39.55
N ASP A 379 -51.72 -8.27 -38.78
CA ASP A 379 -50.65 -7.32 -38.51
C ASP A 379 -49.87 -7.77 -37.26
N VAL A 380 -48.58 -8.05 -37.43
CA VAL A 380 -47.64 -8.37 -36.34
C VAL A 380 -46.76 -7.17 -36.02
N THR A 381 -46.37 -7.03 -34.75
CA THR A 381 -45.43 -5.98 -34.32
C THR A 381 -44.02 -6.32 -34.82
N VAL A 382 -43.35 -5.34 -35.44
CA VAL A 382 -41.96 -5.49 -35.90
C VAL A 382 -41.05 -5.78 -34.68
N PRO A 383 -40.38 -6.94 -34.62
CA PRO A 383 -39.47 -7.26 -33.51
C PRO A 383 -38.18 -6.42 -33.59
N ASN A 384 -37.66 -5.98 -32.45
CA ASN A 384 -36.36 -5.31 -32.36
C ASN A 384 -35.24 -6.36 -32.33
N MET A 385 -34.39 -6.32 -33.35
CA MET A 385 -33.26 -7.22 -33.59
C MET A 385 -31.92 -6.48 -33.53
N VAL A 386 -31.90 -5.15 -33.35
CA VAL A 386 -30.67 -4.35 -33.21
C VAL A 386 -29.89 -4.82 -31.98
N GLY A 387 -28.57 -5.01 -32.12
CA GLY A 387 -27.68 -5.54 -31.10
C GLY A 387 -27.72 -7.06 -30.89
N SER A 388 -28.64 -7.76 -31.57
CA SER A 388 -28.67 -9.23 -31.58
C SER A 388 -27.72 -9.81 -32.63
N THR A 389 -27.30 -11.06 -32.44
CA THR A 389 -26.59 -11.83 -33.47
C THR A 389 -27.58 -12.32 -34.53
N VAL A 390 -27.12 -12.59 -35.77
CA VAL A 390 -27.98 -13.11 -36.85
C VAL A 390 -28.79 -14.37 -36.42
N PRO A 391 -28.22 -15.35 -35.71
CA PRO A 391 -29.00 -16.50 -35.22
C PRO A 391 -30.06 -16.15 -34.16
N ALA A 392 -29.79 -15.17 -33.30
CA ALA A 392 -30.77 -14.71 -32.30
C ALA A 392 -31.91 -13.92 -32.96
N ALA A 393 -31.57 -13.07 -33.92
CA ALA A 393 -32.52 -12.34 -34.75
C ALA A 393 -33.42 -13.27 -35.56
N GLN A 394 -32.89 -14.39 -36.07
CA GLN A 394 -33.68 -15.40 -36.77
C GLN A 394 -34.75 -15.99 -35.84
N LYS A 395 -34.40 -16.34 -34.60
CA LYS A 395 -35.37 -16.84 -33.62
C LYS A 395 -36.44 -15.80 -33.28
N LEU A 396 -36.07 -14.52 -33.19
CA LEU A 396 -37.01 -13.43 -32.97
C LEU A 396 -37.96 -13.25 -34.16
N ALA A 397 -37.45 -13.40 -35.38
CA ALA A 397 -38.25 -13.37 -36.60
C ALA A 397 -39.25 -14.52 -36.66
N ASP A 398 -38.80 -15.75 -36.39
CA ASP A 398 -39.62 -16.96 -36.38
C ASP A 398 -40.74 -16.88 -35.34
N ASN A 399 -40.43 -16.40 -34.13
CA ASN A 399 -41.40 -16.21 -33.05
C ASN A 399 -42.44 -15.12 -33.35
N ALA A 400 -42.07 -14.12 -34.15
CA ALA A 400 -42.94 -13.04 -34.58
C ALA A 400 -43.65 -13.33 -35.92
N GLY A 401 -43.42 -14.48 -36.56
CA GLY A 401 -44.05 -14.81 -37.84
C GLY A 401 -43.65 -13.87 -38.98
N VAL A 402 -42.42 -13.34 -38.96
CA VAL A 402 -41.86 -12.44 -40.00
C VAL A 402 -40.63 -13.07 -40.65
N THR A 403 -40.34 -12.71 -41.89
CA THR A 403 -39.19 -13.25 -42.62
C THR A 403 -37.94 -12.41 -42.37
N LEU A 404 -36.85 -13.01 -41.89
CA LEU A 404 -35.56 -12.31 -41.78
C LEU A 404 -34.79 -12.33 -43.10
N LYS A 405 -34.36 -11.16 -43.58
CA LYS A 405 -33.41 -11.02 -44.67
C LYS A 405 -32.14 -10.33 -44.18
N VAL A 406 -31.00 -11.00 -44.28
CA VAL A 406 -29.71 -10.34 -44.06
C VAL A 406 -29.39 -9.55 -45.32
N GLY A 407 -29.38 -8.22 -45.20
CA GLY A 407 -29.12 -7.32 -46.32
C GLY A 407 -27.62 -7.26 -46.64
N GLY A 408 -26.89 -6.46 -45.88
CA GLY A 408 -25.47 -6.18 -46.08
C GLY A 408 -24.67 -6.11 -44.78
N LYS A 409 -23.39 -5.74 -44.88
CA LYS A 409 -22.52 -5.48 -43.73
C LYS A 409 -21.96 -4.06 -43.79
N GLU A 410 -22.03 -3.33 -42.68
CA GLU A 410 -21.58 -1.94 -42.59
C GLU A 410 -20.82 -1.69 -41.28
N PRO A 411 -19.87 -0.73 -41.24
CA PRO A 411 -19.21 -0.32 -39.99
C PRO A 411 -20.22 0.31 -39.03
N CYS A 412 -20.16 -0.06 -37.75
CA CYS A 412 -21.09 0.40 -36.73
C CYS A 412 -20.33 0.64 -35.43
N GLU A 413 -20.30 1.89 -34.97
CA GLU A 413 -19.66 2.26 -33.69
C GLU A 413 -20.50 1.77 -32.50
N ALA A 414 -21.84 1.77 -32.63
CA ALA A 414 -22.75 1.39 -31.56
C ALA A 414 -22.84 -0.12 -31.29
N GLN A 415 -22.38 -0.98 -32.22
CA GLN A 415 -22.59 -2.43 -32.14
C GLN A 415 -21.34 -3.20 -32.55
N GLU A 416 -20.92 -4.16 -31.71
CA GLU A 416 -19.76 -5.02 -31.98
C GLU A 416 -19.88 -5.77 -33.31
N LYS A 417 -18.72 -6.11 -33.88
CA LYS A 417 -18.61 -6.91 -35.11
C LYS A 417 -19.44 -8.20 -35.02
N GLY A 418 -20.34 -8.38 -35.99
CA GLY A 418 -21.21 -9.56 -36.07
C GLY A 418 -22.58 -9.42 -35.40
N LYS A 419 -22.84 -8.32 -34.68
CA LYS A 419 -24.19 -7.94 -34.21
C LYS A 419 -24.93 -7.12 -35.28
N ILE A 420 -26.25 -7.05 -35.19
CA ILE A 420 -27.07 -6.25 -36.11
C ILE A 420 -26.92 -4.77 -35.77
N CYS A 421 -26.44 -3.99 -36.73
CA CYS A 421 -26.26 -2.54 -36.63
C CYS A 421 -27.58 -1.79 -36.81
N SER A 422 -28.39 -2.20 -37.78
CA SER A 422 -29.66 -1.56 -38.09
C SER A 422 -30.64 -2.56 -38.70
N GLN A 423 -31.92 -2.22 -38.65
CA GLN A 423 -32.99 -3.01 -39.24
C GLN A 423 -33.99 -2.13 -39.99
N THR A 424 -34.69 -2.71 -40.96
CA THR A 424 -35.77 -2.07 -41.69
C THR A 424 -36.93 -3.05 -41.86
N PRO A 425 -38.16 -2.71 -41.42
CA PRO A 425 -38.55 -1.49 -40.70
C PRO A 425 -37.92 -1.36 -39.29
N GLU A 426 -37.73 -0.12 -38.82
CA GLU A 426 -37.15 0.15 -37.48
C GLU A 426 -38.13 -0.21 -36.33
N SER A 427 -39.42 0.09 -36.50
CA SER A 427 -40.49 -0.25 -35.57
C SER A 427 -41.87 -0.13 -36.25
N GLY A 428 -42.93 -0.63 -35.62
CA GLY A 428 -44.31 -0.49 -36.10
C GLY A 428 -45.07 -1.81 -36.22
N LYS A 429 -46.13 -1.82 -37.04
CA LYS A 429 -46.89 -3.01 -37.43
C LYS A 429 -46.58 -3.38 -38.87
N MET A 430 -46.44 -4.67 -39.14
CA MET A 430 -46.15 -5.24 -40.45
C MET A 430 -47.03 -6.47 -40.69
N GLY A 431 -47.32 -6.80 -41.94
CA GLY A 431 -48.12 -7.98 -42.25
C GLY A 431 -47.42 -9.28 -41.86
N GLU A 432 -48.18 -10.31 -41.50
CA GLU A 432 -47.66 -11.67 -41.33
C GLU A 432 -46.86 -12.11 -42.58
N ASN A 433 -45.67 -12.67 -42.36
CA ASN A 433 -44.68 -13.06 -43.39
C ASN A 433 -43.99 -11.91 -44.14
N GLU A 434 -44.21 -10.64 -43.79
CA GLU A 434 -43.41 -9.54 -44.35
C GLU A 434 -41.94 -9.64 -43.91
N THR A 435 -41.05 -8.99 -44.67
CA THR A 435 -39.59 -9.15 -44.52
C THR A 435 -38.98 -8.03 -43.68
N VAL A 436 -38.28 -8.39 -42.60
CA VAL A 436 -37.38 -7.50 -41.87
C VAL A 436 -35.98 -7.66 -42.43
N THR A 437 -35.41 -6.58 -42.97
CA THR A 437 -34.03 -6.58 -43.46
C THR A 437 -33.09 -6.08 -42.37
N VAL A 438 -32.02 -6.82 -42.10
CA VAL A 438 -31.01 -6.46 -41.08
C VAL A 438 -29.64 -6.23 -41.71
N VAL A 439 -28.90 -5.25 -41.19
CA VAL A 439 -27.51 -4.95 -41.58
C VAL A 439 -26.59 -5.36 -40.44
N VAL A 440 -25.53 -6.10 -40.75
CA VAL A 440 -24.61 -6.65 -39.73
C VAL A 440 -23.39 -5.74 -39.59
N SER A 441 -23.01 -5.42 -38.34
CA SER A 441 -21.82 -4.62 -38.03
C SER A 441 -20.53 -5.32 -38.47
N THR A 442 -19.64 -4.59 -39.14
CA THR A 442 -18.27 -5.03 -39.43
C THR A 442 -17.25 -4.63 -38.35
N GLY A 443 -17.67 -3.91 -37.30
CA GLY A 443 -16.83 -3.31 -36.28
C GLY A 443 -16.81 -1.78 -36.35
N ALA A 444 -16.06 -1.14 -35.44
CA ALA A 444 -15.86 0.31 -35.43
C ALA A 444 -15.15 0.79 -36.71
N PRO A 445 -15.38 2.04 -37.15
CA PRO A 445 -14.67 2.60 -38.30
C PRO A 445 -13.15 2.57 -38.06
N LYS A 446 -12.39 2.23 -39.11
CA LYS A 446 -10.92 2.20 -39.01
C LYS A 446 -10.33 3.58 -39.22
N VAL A 447 -9.45 4.00 -38.32
CA VAL A 447 -8.69 5.25 -38.35
C VAL A 447 -7.21 4.92 -38.59
N GLU A 448 -6.49 5.84 -39.22
CA GLU A 448 -5.04 5.71 -39.43
C GLU A 448 -4.30 5.97 -38.13
N VAL A 449 -3.38 5.07 -37.77
CA VAL A 449 -2.55 5.17 -36.56
C VAL A 449 -1.34 6.05 -36.89
N PRO A 450 -1.15 7.20 -36.22
CA PRO A 450 0.02 8.04 -36.45
C PRO A 450 1.30 7.35 -35.98
N ASP A 451 2.43 7.72 -36.58
CA ASP A 451 3.75 7.34 -36.09
C ASP A 451 4.18 8.31 -34.99
N VAL A 452 4.31 7.79 -33.77
CA VAL A 452 4.74 8.49 -32.56
C VAL A 452 6.11 7.99 -32.08
N THR A 453 6.84 7.27 -32.92
CA THR A 453 8.24 6.92 -32.63
C THR A 453 9.10 8.19 -32.52
N ASP A 454 10.10 8.17 -31.63
CA ASP A 454 10.95 9.33 -31.29
C ASP A 454 10.24 10.50 -30.59
N GLU A 455 8.93 10.44 -30.35
CA GLU A 455 8.23 11.39 -29.49
C GLU A 455 8.41 11.06 -28.00
N THR A 456 8.13 12.02 -27.12
CA THR A 456 8.04 11.75 -25.68
C THR A 456 6.79 10.92 -25.38
N GLU A 457 6.79 10.13 -24.30
CA GLU A 457 5.60 9.35 -23.89
C GLU A 457 4.37 10.27 -23.79
N SER A 458 4.54 11.45 -23.21
CA SER A 458 3.46 12.43 -23.02
C SER A 458 2.88 12.90 -24.36
N ASP A 459 3.73 13.25 -25.32
CA ASP A 459 3.30 13.74 -26.64
C ASP A 459 2.68 12.60 -27.46
N ALA A 460 3.34 11.44 -27.48
CA ALA A 460 2.86 10.24 -28.16
C ALA A 460 1.48 9.81 -27.66
N ARG A 461 1.30 9.78 -26.33
CA ARG A 461 0.03 9.45 -25.70
C ARG A 461 -1.06 10.41 -26.14
N LYS A 462 -0.80 11.71 -26.08
CA LYS A 462 -1.76 12.73 -26.47
C LYS A 462 -2.16 12.60 -27.94
N THR A 463 -1.19 12.42 -28.84
CA THR A 463 -1.43 12.25 -30.28
C THR A 463 -2.32 11.05 -30.58
N LEU A 464 -2.14 9.94 -29.86
CA LEU A 464 -2.95 8.73 -30.02
C LEU A 464 -4.35 8.84 -29.39
N GLU A 465 -4.45 9.42 -28.18
CA GLU A 465 -5.72 9.63 -27.48
C GLU A 465 -6.63 10.65 -28.20
N ASP A 466 -6.06 11.70 -28.80
CA ASP A 466 -6.81 12.69 -29.61
C ASP A 466 -7.50 12.06 -30.83
N LEU A 467 -6.99 10.92 -31.32
CA LEU A 467 -7.58 10.12 -32.41
C LEU A 467 -8.53 9.02 -31.91
N GLY A 468 -8.73 8.93 -30.60
CA GLY A 468 -9.61 7.96 -29.95
C GLY A 468 -8.99 6.58 -29.82
N PHE A 469 -7.66 6.45 -29.75
CA PHE A 469 -6.99 5.20 -29.39
C PHE A 469 -6.76 5.11 -27.89
N THR A 470 -6.75 3.89 -27.34
CA THR A 470 -6.31 3.65 -25.95
C THR A 470 -4.82 3.34 -25.95
N VAL A 471 -4.02 4.00 -25.10
CA VAL A 471 -2.55 3.85 -25.13
C VAL A 471 -2.03 2.97 -23.99
N ASN A 472 -1.36 1.88 -24.35
CA ASN A 472 -0.66 0.98 -23.43
C ASN A 472 0.84 1.31 -23.44
N VAL A 473 1.47 1.49 -22.28
CA VAL A 473 2.90 1.86 -22.21
C VAL A 473 3.72 0.72 -21.63
N LYS A 474 4.82 0.39 -22.29
CA LYS A 474 5.81 -0.60 -21.84
C LYS A 474 7.19 0.02 -21.77
N SER A 475 7.94 -0.19 -20.68
CA SER A 475 9.30 0.36 -20.57
C SER A 475 10.36 -0.65 -21.02
N VAL A 476 11.18 -0.27 -22.01
CA VAL A 476 12.24 -1.10 -22.60
C VAL A 476 13.61 -0.44 -22.43
N GLU A 477 14.63 -1.23 -22.09
CA GLU A 477 15.99 -0.71 -21.97
C GLU A 477 16.47 -0.26 -23.36
N SER A 478 16.96 0.98 -23.45
CA SER A 478 17.38 1.58 -24.72
C SER A 478 18.51 2.59 -24.51
N GLU A 479 19.26 2.86 -25.58
CA GLU A 479 20.24 3.96 -25.63
C GLU A 479 19.59 5.32 -25.92
N LYS A 480 18.29 5.33 -26.26
CA LYS A 480 17.52 6.57 -26.42
C LYS A 480 17.36 7.28 -25.07
N THR A 481 17.07 8.58 -25.13
CA THR A 481 16.71 9.38 -23.96
C THR A 481 15.55 8.74 -23.20
N PRO A 482 15.58 8.69 -21.86
CA PRO A 482 14.45 8.21 -21.07
C PRO A 482 13.15 8.92 -21.46
N ASP A 483 12.04 8.20 -21.34
CA ASP A 483 10.69 8.67 -21.68
C ASP A 483 10.44 8.93 -23.17
N THR A 484 11.34 8.48 -24.05
CA THR A 484 11.18 8.56 -25.51
C THR A 484 10.64 7.26 -26.08
N VAL A 485 9.67 7.32 -27.01
CA VAL A 485 9.10 6.15 -27.68
C VAL A 485 10.14 5.49 -28.58
N VAL A 486 10.45 4.24 -28.27
CA VAL A 486 11.37 3.37 -29.02
C VAL A 486 10.65 2.67 -30.15
N GLU A 487 9.45 2.13 -29.87
CA GLU A 487 8.67 1.31 -30.78
C GLU A 487 7.18 1.48 -30.48
N GLN A 488 6.32 1.29 -31.48
CA GLN A 488 4.87 1.26 -31.31
C GLN A 488 4.23 0.07 -32.03
N ASN A 489 3.09 -0.37 -31.54
CA ASN A 489 2.28 -1.41 -32.16
C ASN A 489 0.78 -1.11 -31.96
N PRO A 490 -0.04 -0.98 -33.01
CA PRO A 490 0.28 -1.11 -34.44
C PRO A 490 1.31 -0.08 -34.97
N GLU A 491 2.03 -0.46 -36.03
CA GLU A 491 3.01 0.42 -36.69
C GLU A 491 2.34 1.70 -37.23
N GLY A 492 3.11 2.80 -37.26
CA GLY A 492 2.65 4.08 -37.80
C GLY A 492 2.24 3.96 -39.27
N GLY A 493 1.16 4.65 -39.64
CA GLY A 493 0.52 4.57 -40.96
C GLY A 493 -0.39 3.35 -41.17
N SER A 494 -0.52 2.45 -40.18
CA SER A 494 -1.46 1.33 -40.25
C SER A 494 -2.91 1.79 -39.98
N LYS A 495 -3.89 0.95 -40.33
CA LYS A 495 -5.31 1.22 -40.05
C LYS A 495 -5.82 0.33 -38.92
N ALA A 496 -6.19 0.94 -37.80
CA ALA A 496 -6.72 0.26 -36.63
C ALA A 496 -8.17 0.70 -36.36
N GLU A 497 -8.93 -0.12 -35.65
CA GLU A 497 -10.31 0.22 -35.29
C GLU A 497 -10.29 1.42 -34.32
N LYS A 498 -11.19 2.38 -34.49
CA LYS A 498 -11.38 3.46 -33.51
C LYS A 498 -11.63 2.82 -32.13
N GLU A 499 -11.05 3.38 -31.07
CA GLU A 499 -11.07 2.83 -29.69
C GLU A 499 -10.20 1.59 -29.45
N SER A 500 -9.45 1.12 -30.45
CA SER A 500 -8.48 0.03 -30.24
C SER A 500 -7.25 0.47 -29.43
N GLU A 501 -6.57 -0.52 -28.85
CA GLU A 501 -5.37 -0.30 -28.04
C GLU A 501 -4.12 -0.18 -28.93
N VAL A 502 -3.31 0.86 -28.70
CA VAL A 502 -1.99 1.06 -29.29
C VAL A 502 -0.97 0.94 -28.17
N THR A 503 -0.03 0.00 -28.29
CA THR A 503 1.07 -0.15 -27.35
C THR A 503 2.28 0.66 -27.79
N ILE A 504 2.80 1.54 -26.95
CA ILE A 504 4.08 2.21 -27.13
C ILE A 504 5.12 1.65 -26.16
N SER A 505 6.32 1.39 -26.67
CA SER A 505 7.48 0.97 -25.88
C SER A 505 8.37 2.19 -25.65
N VAL A 506 8.56 2.58 -24.40
CA VAL A 506 9.27 3.80 -23.98
C VAL A 506 10.64 3.44 -23.42
N ALA A 507 11.65 4.24 -23.75
CA ALA A 507 13.03 4.04 -23.33
C ALA A 507 13.17 4.23 -21.81
N LYS A 508 13.87 3.29 -21.17
CA LYS A 508 14.42 3.43 -19.81
C LYS A 508 15.93 3.24 -19.84
N GLU A 509 16.61 3.80 -18.84
CA GLU A 509 18.07 3.71 -18.73
C GLU A 509 18.56 2.26 -18.68
N ALA A 510 19.61 1.97 -19.45
CA ALA A 510 20.29 0.69 -19.41
C ALA A 510 21.07 0.53 -18.10
N THR A 511 20.89 -0.61 -17.43
CA THR A 511 21.55 -0.89 -16.14
C THR A 511 22.67 -1.91 -16.28
N LEU A 512 23.78 -1.67 -15.59
CA LEU A 512 24.92 -2.58 -15.44
C LEU A 512 24.89 -3.25 -14.07
N ASN A 513 25.45 -4.46 -13.97
CA ASN A 513 25.55 -5.18 -12.70
C ASN A 513 26.74 -4.64 -11.89
N LEU A 514 26.46 -3.90 -10.82
CA LEU A 514 27.43 -3.44 -9.84
C LEU A 514 27.79 -4.57 -8.88
N PRO A 515 29.01 -5.13 -8.89
CA PRO A 515 29.44 -6.14 -7.94
C PRO A 515 29.71 -5.55 -6.55
N ASP A 516 29.79 -6.41 -5.54
CA ASP A 516 30.35 -6.06 -4.23
C ASP A 516 31.88 -6.13 -4.30
N VAL A 517 32.55 -5.00 -4.08
CA VAL A 517 34.01 -4.87 -4.09
C VAL A 517 34.60 -4.63 -2.70
N ARG A 518 33.80 -4.78 -1.63
CA ARG A 518 34.29 -4.75 -0.25
C ARG A 518 35.34 -5.83 -0.02
N THR A 519 36.18 -5.62 0.98
CA THR A 519 37.32 -6.48 1.38
C THR A 519 38.43 -6.63 0.33
N ARG A 520 38.30 -6.01 -0.86
CA ARG A 520 39.36 -5.94 -1.88
C ARG A 520 40.21 -4.71 -1.67
N THR A 521 41.37 -4.66 -2.32
CA THR A 521 42.14 -3.42 -2.42
C THR A 521 41.43 -2.44 -3.34
N TYR A 522 41.59 -1.14 -3.09
CA TYR A 522 41.01 -0.08 -3.92
C TYR A 522 41.36 -0.25 -5.42
N ASP A 523 42.61 -0.59 -5.74
CA ASP A 523 43.05 -0.76 -7.13
C ASP A 523 42.37 -1.96 -7.80
N ALA A 524 42.21 -3.08 -7.09
CA ALA A 524 41.51 -4.25 -7.60
C ALA A 524 40.01 -4.00 -7.79
N ALA A 525 39.41 -3.26 -6.84
CA ALA A 525 38.02 -2.83 -6.92
C ALA A 525 37.78 -1.91 -8.14
N LEU A 526 38.64 -0.90 -8.31
CA LEU A 526 38.57 0.05 -9.42
C LEU A 526 38.74 -0.65 -10.78
N ALA A 527 39.70 -1.57 -10.90
CA ALA A 527 39.90 -2.34 -12.13
C ALA A 527 38.67 -3.19 -12.50
N GLN A 528 38.04 -3.82 -11.50
CA GLN A 528 36.83 -4.61 -11.70
C GLN A 528 35.63 -3.76 -12.13
N LEU A 529 35.43 -2.60 -11.48
CA LEU A 529 34.33 -1.68 -11.82
C LEU A 529 34.49 -1.09 -13.22
N ASN A 530 35.70 -0.68 -13.60
CA ASN A 530 36.02 -0.19 -14.94
C ASN A 530 35.80 -1.26 -16.02
N ALA A 531 36.17 -2.52 -15.75
CA ALA A 531 35.98 -3.63 -16.68
C ALA A 531 34.50 -3.91 -16.99
N ILE A 532 33.60 -3.59 -16.05
CA ILE A 532 32.15 -3.74 -16.21
C ILE A 532 31.53 -2.53 -16.93
N GLY A 533 32.22 -1.38 -16.93
CA GLY A 533 31.79 -0.16 -17.60
C GLY A 533 31.43 1.00 -16.67
N PHE A 534 31.65 0.86 -15.35
CA PHE A 534 31.49 1.96 -14.40
C PHE A 534 32.76 2.81 -14.36
N SER A 535 32.68 4.05 -14.85
CA SER A 535 33.82 4.98 -14.90
C SER A 535 33.79 6.07 -13.82
N ASN A 536 32.65 6.27 -13.15
CA ASN A 536 32.46 7.32 -12.15
C ASN A 536 32.71 6.79 -10.73
N VAL A 537 33.97 6.50 -10.40
CA VAL A 537 34.37 5.94 -9.09
C VAL A 537 35.19 6.97 -8.30
N SER A 538 34.84 7.16 -7.03
CA SER A 538 35.48 8.08 -6.10
C SER A 538 36.00 7.35 -4.85
N LYS A 539 37.07 7.90 -4.26
CA LYS A 539 37.75 7.34 -3.08
C LYS A 539 37.58 8.26 -1.88
N ALA A 540 37.24 7.69 -0.73
CA ALA A 540 37.30 8.34 0.58
C ALA A 540 38.14 7.47 1.54
N GLU A 541 38.93 8.08 2.44
CA GLU A 541 39.78 7.34 3.38
C GLU A 541 39.27 7.48 4.82
N ILE A 542 39.24 6.37 5.56
CA ILE A 542 38.77 6.31 6.95
C ILE A 542 39.71 5.49 7.83
N ASP A 543 39.84 5.87 9.10
CA ASP A 543 40.63 5.11 10.08
C ASP A 543 39.95 3.77 10.33
N SER A 544 40.73 2.68 10.33
CA SER A 544 40.21 1.34 10.55
C SER A 544 41.33 0.39 10.96
N ASN A 545 40.99 -0.64 11.72
CA ASN A 545 41.95 -1.69 12.08
C ASN A 545 42.28 -2.63 10.89
N GLU A 546 41.63 -2.45 9.75
CA GLU A 546 41.88 -3.21 8.53
C GLU A 546 43.15 -2.74 7.79
N PRO A 547 43.80 -3.61 6.98
CA PRO A 547 44.98 -3.26 6.21
C PRO A 547 44.77 -2.02 5.34
N VAL A 548 45.79 -1.15 5.28
CA VAL A 548 45.79 0.06 4.45
C VAL A 548 45.46 -0.28 2.99
N GLY A 549 44.54 0.48 2.39
CA GLY A 549 44.14 0.27 1.00
C GLY A 549 42.97 -0.68 0.79
N THR A 550 42.44 -1.30 1.86
CA THR A 550 41.27 -2.19 1.81
C THR A 550 39.97 -1.40 1.73
N VAL A 551 39.06 -1.75 0.81
CA VAL A 551 37.72 -1.17 0.68
C VAL A 551 36.83 -1.72 1.80
N LEU A 552 36.30 -0.80 2.61
CA LEU A 552 35.47 -1.08 3.78
C LEU A 552 33.98 -0.90 3.46
N GLU A 553 33.67 0.19 2.76
CA GLU A 553 32.31 0.52 2.35
C GLU A 553 32.28 0.87 0.87
N GLN A 554 31.15 0.57 0.25
CA GLN A 554 30.84 0.85 -1.14
C GLN A 554 29.43 1.41 -1.21
N THR A 555 29.27 2.55 -1.87
CA THR A 555 27.97 3.20 -2.11
C THR A 555 27.83 3.51 -3.60
N PRO A 556 26.77 3.06 -4.30
CA PRO A 556 25.72 2.15 -3.85
C PRO A 556 26.27 0.76 -3.46
N THR A 557 25.60 0.05 -2.55
CA THR A 557 26.03 -1.29 -2.14
C THR A 557 25.81 -2.31 -3.27
N GLY A 558 26.81 -3.17 -3.50
CA GLY A 558 26.71 -4.33 -4.39
C GLY A 558 26.40 -5.62 -3.62
N PRO A 559 25.93 -6.69 -4.29
CA PRO A 559 25.57 -6.74 -5.71
C PRO A 559 24.24 -6.03 -6.01
N SER A 560 24.20 -5.15 -7.01
CA SER A 560 22.98 -4.43 -7.44
C SER A 560 23.02 -4.07 -8.93
N LYS A 561 21.88 -3.68 -9.53
CA LYS A 561 21.83 -3.10 -10.88
C LYS A 561 21.86 -1.58 -10.78
N GLN A 562 22.73 -0.93 -11.53
CA GLN A 562 22.90 0.52 -11.49
C GLN A 562 23.07 1.10 -12.90
N ALA A 563 22.70 2.37 -13.08
CA ALA A 563 22.98 3.10 -14.30
C ALA A 563 24.50 3.19 -14.55
N LYS A 564 24.89 3.25 -15.82
CA LYS A 564 26.31 3.23 -16.24
C LYS A 564 27.13 4.40 -15.67
N ASP A 565 26.50 5.54 -15.46
CA ASP A 565 27.09 6.81 -15.02
C ASP A 565 26.95 7.06 -13.50
N VAL A 566 26.38 6.11 -12.76
CA VAL A 566 26.21 6.19 -11.31
C VAL A 566 27.53 6.52 -10.61
N GLN A 567 27.50 7.43 -9.63
CA GLN A 567 28.67 7.70 -8.81
C GLN A 567 28.86 6.58 -7.78
N ILE A 568 29.99 5.89 -7.86
CA ILE A 568 30.40 4.86 -6.88
C ILE A 568 31.40 5.48 -5.92
N VAL A 569 31.12 5.45 -4.62
CA VAL A 569 32.01 5.92 -3.56
C VAL A 569 32.57 4.71 -2.82
N LEU A 570 33.89 4.56 -2.82
CA LEU A 570 34.60 3.53 -2.06
C LEU A 570 35.29 4.17 -0.85
N LYS A 571 34.90 3.74 0.36
CA LYS A 571 35.64 4.10 1.58
C LYS A 571 36.73 3.08 1.84
N VAL A 572 37.96 3.55 2.00
CA VAL A 572 39.18 2.75 2.07
C VAL A 572 39.86 2.94 3.41
N SER A 573 40.40 1.87 3.99
CA SER A 573 41.18 1.93 5.22
C SER A 573 42.47 2.73 5.04
N LYS A 574 42.72 3.72 5.90
CA LYS A 574 44.04 4.36 6.10
C LYS A 574 44.86 3.72 7.23
N GLY A 575 44.40 2.61 7.79
CA GLY A 575 45.03 1.92 8.91
C GLY A 575 44.53 2.41 10.29
N PRO A 576 45.04 1.82 11.38
CA PRO A 576 44.52 2.06 12.72
C PRO A 576 44.74 3.52 13.13
N PRO A 577 43.84 4.09 13.95
CA PRO A 577 43.97 5.47 14.39
C PRO A 577 45.29 5.66 15.14
N GLN A 578 46.11 6.62 14.70
CA GLN A 578 47.33 6.96 15.43
C GLN A 578 46.98 7.71 16.72
N PRO A 579 47.61 7.39 17.86
CA PRO A 579 47.35 8.09 19.12
C PRO A 579 47.76 9.56 19.00
N GLU A 580 46.91 10.45 19.51
CA GLU A 580 47.15 11.89 19.56
C GLU A 580 48.47 12.17 20.31
N GLN A 581 49.42 12.83 19.66
CA GLN A 581 50.70 13.21 20.25
C GLN A 581 50.61 14.60 20.89
N VAL A 582 51.13 14.72 22.10
CA VAL A 582 51.28 15.99 22.83
C VAL A 582 52.76 16.22 23.12
N THR A 583 53.22 17.46 22.97
CA THR A 583 54.61 17.83 23.22
C THR A 583 54.79 18.30 24.66
N ILE A 584 55.77 17.74 25.37
CA ILE A 584 56.12 18.21 26.72
C ILE A 584 56.60 19.66 26.62
N PRO A 585 56.02 20.63 27.35
CA PRO A 585 56.43 22.03 27.28
C PRO A 585 57.92 22.21 27.57
N GLY A 586 58.59 23.06 26.78
CA GLY A 586 60.04 23.30 26.88
C GLY A 586 60.48 24.03 28.15
N ASP A 587 59.54 24.63 28.89
CA ASP A 587 59.78 25.58 29.96
C ASP A 587 59.46 25.01 31.36
N ILE A 588 59.54 23.69 31.53
CA ILE A 588 59.17 23.03 32.80
C ILE A 588 60.28 23.03 33.86
N TYR A 589 61.53 23.29 33.49
CA TYR A 589 62.65 23.31 34.43
C TYR A 589 62.72 24.62 35.23
N GLY A 590 63.10 24.54 36.51
CA GLY A 590 63.18 25.71 37.39
C GLY A 590 61.83 26.21 37.92
N LYS A 591 60.71 25.60 37.49
CA LYS A 591 59.36 25.91 37.99
C LYS A 591 58.97 25.02 39.18
N LYS A 592 57.93 25.45 39.92
CA LYS A 592 57.38 24.67 41.03
C LYS A 592 56.72 23.40 40.52
N TYR A 593 56.92 22.31 41.25
CA TYR A 593 56.36 20.99 40.96
C TYR A 593 54.85 21.03 40.74
N GLN A 594 54.10 21.75 41.60
CA GLN A 594 52.65 21.83 41.48
C GLN A 594 52.18 22.51 40.18
N ASP A 595 52.87 23.56 39.74
CA ASP A 595 52.54 24.29 38.51
C ASP A 595 52.84 23.45 37.27
N VAL A 596 54.00 22.78 37.25
CA VAL A 596 54.39 21.87 36.15
C VAL A 596 53.48 20.65 36.11
N LYS A 597 53.11 20.10 37.27
CA LYS A 597 52.16 18.97 37.36
C LYS A 597 50.81 19.34 36.74
N GLY A 598 50.23 20.48 37.13
CA GLY A 598 48.97 20.96 36.54
C GLY A 598 49.07 21.24 35.04
N GLN A 599 50.20 21.77 34.57
CA GLN A 599 50.45 22.00 33.15
C GLN A 599 50.51 20.69 32.34
N LEU A 600 51.19 19.66 32.86
CA LEU A 600 51.30 18.35 32.18
C LEU A 600 50.00 17.54 32.25
N GLU A 601 49.32 17.53 33.40
CA GLU A 601 48.01 16.89 33.55
C GLU A 601 46.95 17.55 32.67
N GLY A 602 47.00 18.88 32.49
CA GLY A 602 46.15 19.63 31.57
C GLY A 602 46.36 19.26 30.09
N LEU A 603 47.54 18.73 29.73
CA LEU A 603 47.83 18.16 28.40
C LEU A 603 47.40 16.68 28.29
N GLY A 604 46.79 16.11 29.34
CA GLY A 604 46.37 14.71 29.39
C GLY A 604 47.54 13.74 29.62
N LEU A 605 48.64 14.18 30.22
CA LEU A 605 49.78 13.33 30.60
C LEU A 605 49.69 12.90 32.07
N VAL A 606 50.25 11.72 32.38
CA VAL A 606 50.29 11.20 33.74
C VAL A 606 51.59 11.62 34.40
N VAL A 607 51.54 12.41 35.48
CA VAL A 607 52.74 12.90 36.15
C VAL A 607 53.15 11.97 37.28
N THR A 608 54.38 11.47 37.23
CA THR A 608 54.99 10.65 38.30
C THR A 608 56.23 11.32 38.86
N LEU A 609 56.61 10.99 40.11
CA LEU A 609 57.88 11.45 40.68
C LEU A 609 58.97 10.42 40.43
N GLY A 610 60.15 10.88 40.00
CA GLY A 610 61.32 10.03 39.83
C GLY A 610 61.92 9.59 41.18
N PRO A 611 62.75 8.52 41.21
CA PRO A 611 63.43 8.09 42.43
C PRO A 611 64.28 9.23 43.04
N GLY A 612 64.12 9.48 44.34
CA GLY A 612 64.84 10.53 45.06
C GLY A 612 64.28 11.95 44.87
N ALA A 613 63.16 12.11 44.15
CA ALA A 613 62.50 13.40 43.99
C ALA A 613 61.79 13.84 45.29
N VAL A 614 61.80 15.15 45.56
CA VAL A 614 61.13 15.74 46.72
C VAL A 614 59.64 15.97 46.41
N ASP A 615 58.76 15.22 47.09
CA ASP A 615 57.30 15.38 47.00
C ASP A 615 56.81 16.53 47.88
N LYS A 616 57.07 17.76 47.45
CA LYS A 616 56.53 18.98 48.07
C LYS A 616 55.96 19.92 47.00
N PRO A 617 54.83 20.61 47.25
CA PRO A 617 54.22 21.51 46.28
C PRO A 617 55.16 22.64 45.78
N ASN A 618 56.07 23.10 46.65
CA ASN A 618 57.05 24.16 46.38
C ASN A 618 58.42 23.64 45.90
N ALA A 619 58.59 22.33 45.70
CA ALA A 619 59.83 21.78 45.17
C ALA A 619 60.05 22.26 43.73
N ILE A 620 61.30 22.41 43.32
CA ILE A 620 61.67 22.90 41.99
C ILE A 620 61.97 21.72 41.08
N VAL A 621 61.39 21.70 39.88
CA VAL A 621 61.67 20.67 38.86
C VAL A 621 63.07 20.89 38.30
N ALA A 622 63.96 19.92 38.54
CA ALA A 622 65.34 19.94 38.08
C ALA A 622 65.55 19.12 36.79
N ASN A 623 64.74 18.07 36.58
CA ASN A 623 64.83 17.22 35.40
C ASN A 623 63.49 16.51 35.12
N SER A 624 63.29 16.00 33.90
CA SER A 624 62.16 15.15 33.53
C SER A 624 62.55 14.00 32.61
N ASN A 625 61.79 12.92 32.65
CA ASN A 625 61.86 11.83 31.70
C ASN A 625 60.44 11.43 31.24
N PRO A 626 60.09 11.58 29.95
CA PRO A 626 60.90 12.12 28.85
C PRO A 626 61.28 13.61 29.02
N ALA A 627 62.27 14.07 28.24
CA ALA A 627 62.79 15.43 28.30
C ALA A 627 61.79 16.47 27.72
N PRO A 628 61.90 17.76 28.09
CA PRO A 628 61.11 18.82 27.48
C PRO A 628 61.25 18.84 25.95
N ASN A 629 60.20 19.30 25.26
CA ASN A 629 60.07 19.30 23.80
C ASN A 629 60.00 17.90 23.14
N THR A 630 59.90 16.82 23.93
CA THR A 630 59.68 15.48 23.39
C THR A 630 58.20 15.26 23.07
N PRO A 631 57.83 14.85 21.84
CA PRO A 631 56.47 14.43 21.54
C PRO A 631 56.19 13.06 22.17
N VAL A 632 55.09 12.97 22.92
CA VAL A 632 54.65 11.75 23.62
C VAL A 632 53.17 11.51 23.33
N ALA A 633 52.72 10.25 23.36
CA ALA A 633 51.30 9.96 23.21
C ALA A 633 50.52 10.48 24.43
N LYS A 634 49.33 11.05 24.22
CA LYS A 634 48.42 11.43 25.30
C LYS A 634 48.16 10.25 26.24
N GLY A 635 48.20 10.46 27.55
CA GLY A 635 48.15 9.41 28.58
C GLY A 635 49.50 8.78 28.95
N SER A 636 50.60 9.15 28.29
CA SER A 636 51.95 8.68 28.66
C SER A 636 52.38 9.26 30.01
N SER A 637 53.23 8.52 30.73
CA SER A 637 53.81 8.97 32.00
C SER A 637 55.02 9.87 31.80
N VAL A 638 55.07 11.00 32.51
CA VAL A 638 56.23 11.88 32.62
C VAL A 638 56.74 11.87 34.06
N ALA A 639 57.95 11.37 34.26
CA ALA A 639 58.62 11.36 35.54
C ALA A 639 59.34 12.70 35.78
N LEU A 640 58.98 13.41 36.85
CA LEU A 640 59.63 14.64 37.28
C LEU A 640 60.61 14.37 38.42
N PHE A 641 61.80 14.95 38.32
CA PHE A 641 62.83 14.92 39.36
C PHE A 641 62.92 16.31 39.99
N THR A 642 62.59 16.42 41.27
CA THR A 642 62.44 17.69 41.99
C THR A 642 63.44 17.82 43.14
N VAL A 643 63.85 19.04 43.45
CA VAL A 643 64.75 19.38 44.57
C VAL A 643 64.07 20.37 45.53
N ASP A 644 64.47 20.37 46.81
CA ASP A 644 63.85 21.22 47.83
C ASP A 644 64.17 22.70 47.56
N GLY A 645 63.11 23.51 47.36
CA GLY A 645 63.21 24.94 47.06
C GLY A 645 63.37 25.79 48.32
N GLY A 646 64.33 25.48 49.17
CA GLY A 646 64.57 26.19 50.43
C GLY A 646 64.83 27.68 50.19
N GLY A 647 64.03 28.54 50.83
CA GLY A 647 64.23 30.00 50.81
C GLY A 647 65.54 30.37 51.50
N GLY A 648 66.53 30.77 50.73
CA GLY A 648 67.79 31.32 51.21
C GLY A 648 68.49 32.08 50.09
N ASP A 649 68.52 33.40 50.21
CA ASP A 649 69.42 34.26 49.44
C ASP A 649 70.87 33.78 49.59
N GLY A 650 71.54 33.44 48.49
CA GLY A 650 72.97 33.11 48.55
C GLY A 650 73.49 32.22 47.43
N ASN A 651 73.74 32.83 46.27
CA ASN A 651 74.90 32.59 45.41
C ASN A 651 75.47 31.15 45.34
N ILE A 652 75.04 30.34 44.35
CA ILE A 652 75.76 29.12 43.93
C ILE A 652 76.03 29.20 42.43
N PHE A 653 76.94 30.10 42.06
CA PHE A 653 77.77 29.94 40.86
C PHE A 653 79.19 29.65 41.35
N GLY A 654 79.55 28.36 41.39
CA GLY A 654 80.92 27.89 41.62
C GLY A 654 81.35 27.05 40.42
N GLY A 655 82.18 27.63 39.56
CA GLY A 655 82.64 27.01 38.32
C GLY A 655 83.52 25.76 38.52
N PRO A 656 83.78 25.02 37.42
CA PRO A 656 84.49 23.75 37.48
C PRO A 656 86.00 23.98 37.59
N SER A 657 86.65 23.31 38.54
CA SER A 657 88.09 23.06 38.53
C SER A 657 88.28 21.56 38.38
N GLY A 658 88.86 21.13 37.26
CA GLY A 658 89.03 19.72 36.91
C GLY A 658 90.15 19.02 37.67
N LEU A 659 90.12 17.68 37.63
CA LEU A 659 91.20 16.79 37.17
C LEU A 659 90.87 15.30 37.45
N GLY A 660 90.92 14.50 36.39
CA GLY A 660 91.74 13.28 36.34
C GLY A 660 91.11 11.95 36.78
N GLY A 661 90.77 11.13 35.79
CA GLY A 661 90.44 9.70 35.87
C GLY A 661 89.92 9.19 34.54
#